data_AF-A0AA97HJD7-F1
#
_entry.id   AF-A0AA97HJD7-F1
#
_cell.length_a   1.000
_cell.length_b   1.000
_cell.length_c   1.000
_cell.angle_alpha   90.00
_cell.angle_beta   90.00
_cell.angle_gamma   90.00
#
_symmetry.space_group_name_H-M   'P 1'
#
loop_
_entity.id
_entity.type
_entity.pdbx_description
1 polymer ?
#
loop_
_entity_poly.entity_id
_entity_poly.type
_entity_poly.pdbx_seq_one_letter_code
_entity_poly.pdbx_strand_id
1 'polypeptide(L)'
;MSLSSSATDWYEANHRYLIAAIAQLHQRLSHQADPTTPTPDPPPKQEQDLAVDFSDRPPALDQLCQQFGLSAFEREVLLLSAGMELDPQWKTLCAAAQHDSQRSYPTWGLALAISPQAHWTALQPDAPLRRWRLVDIGPGNALVDSPLRLDEQVMHYLMGHCPLSERLLGLGAERAAGGPLVESHCTLAEAMAQAWVAASQSQRSLPVLQLWGRDEVSMRAIAATTSDLLGLELWAMTAETLPTDPTQLQALLDLWEREWQLNRRVLLLNCDRAEGHSPDRDWAIAHLSDTLTAPPLLVSATRRRPSRRPQITHEVPLPNPQEQRQVWTHALGDSVAALNGHLDSLVSHFNLSRSAIETICCTAQGQTAQGADLFPSLWQACSTQARPQLDALAQRIAPAATWDDLVLPDKEMGILKEVAAHVRQRAKVYEQWGFAGKGQRGLGISALFAGASGTGKTLAAEILGNALKLDVYRIDLSAVVSKYIGETEKNLRLVFDAAEGSGVVLLFDEADALFGKRTEVKDSHDRHANLEVSYLLQRMEAYRGLAILTTNLKASLDQAFLRRIRFVVQFPFPDAAQRAEIWRQVFPAQTPLATLDYGKLGRLNVPGGNIRNIALNAAFLAADADQEIAMPHLLQAARSEYLKLERPLTDTEVKGWV
;
A
#
# COMPACT_ATOMS: atom_id res chain seq x y z
N MET A 1 -31.90 14.28 23.77
CA MET A 1 -31.52 15.69 24.07
C MET A 1 -31.53 15.94 25.59
N SER A 2 -30.66 15.27 26.35
CA SER A 2 -30.52 15.48 27.81
C SER A 2 -29.10 15.17 28.33
N LEU A 3 -28.08 15.24 27.47
CA LEU A 3 -26.66 14.97 27.81
C LEU A 3 -25.82 16.25 27.98
N SER A 4 -26.43 17.44 27.93
CA SER A 4 -25.68 18.70 27.87
C SER A 4 -25.57 19.49 29.18
N SER A 5 -26.27 19.12 30.26
CA SER A 5 -26.13 19.83 31.55
C SER A 5 -24.97 19.28 32.39
N SER A 6 -24.86 17.96 32.53
CA SER A 6 -23.85 17.32 33.40
C SER A 6 -22.40 17.50 32.96
N ALA A 7 -22.15 17.60 31.64
CA ALA A 7 -20.81 17.80 31.12
C ALA A 7 -20.27 19.21 31.42
N THR A 8 -21.10 20.24 31.25
CA THR A 8 -20.74 21.64 31.56
C THR A 8 -20.51 21.82 33.05
N ASP A 9 -21.31 21.13 33.89
CA ASP A 9 -21.16 21.13 35.34
C ASP A 9 -19.79 20.58 35.79
N TRP A 10 -19.25 19.55 35.11
CA TRP A 10 -17.92 19.01 35.45
C TRP A 10 -16.79 19.98 35.10
N TYR A 11 -16.82 20.64 33.94
CA TYR A 11 -15.76 21.57 33.54
C TYR A 11 -15.66 22.74 34.52
N GLU A 12 -16.79 23.30 34.93
CA GLU A 12 -16.83 24.39 35.90
C GLU A 12 -16.39 23.93 37.31
N ALA A 13 -16.78 22.70 37.71
CA ALA A 13 -16.33 22.10 38.96
C ALA A 13 -14.82 21.82 38.98
N ASN A 14 -14.29 21.25 37.90
CA ASN A 14 -12.87 20.97 37.72
C ASN A 14 -12.05 22.26 37.75
N HIS A 15 -12.52 23.32 37.07
CA HIS A 15 -11.86 24.61 37.11
C HIS A 15 -11.87 25.22 38.53
N ARG A 16 -13.00 25.19 39.23
CA ARG A 16 -13.07 25.65 40.63
C ARG A 16 -12.13 24.88 41.56
N TYR A 17 -12.02 23.56 41.37
CA TYR A 17 -11.10 22.72 42.14
C TYR A 17 -9.64 23.11 41.88
N LEU A 18 -9.26 23.31 40.61
CA LEU A 18 -7.91 23.75 40.24
C LEU A 18 -7.56 25.13 40.84
N ILE A 19 -8.46 26.10 40.74
CA ILE A 19 -8.26 27.44 41.30
C ILE A 19 -8.17 27.40 42.84
N ALA A 20 -8.99 26.58 43.50
CA ALA A 20 -8.89 26.40 44.95
C ALA A 20 -7.53 25.81 45.37
N ALA A 21 -7.01 24.83 44.63
CA ALA A 21 -5.70 24.26 44.88
C ALA A 21 -4.56 25.28 44.68
N ILE A 22 -4.65 26.12 43.64
CA ILE A 22 -3.69 27.22 43.40
C ILE A 22 -3.77 28.27 44.52
N ALA A 23 -4.98 28.62 44.98
CA ALA A 23 -5.17 29.59 46.05
C ALA A 23 -4.50 29.17 47.38
N GLN A 24 -4.45 27.87 47.68
CA GLN A 24 -3.71 27.37 48.85
C GLN A 24 -2.19 27.66 48.74
N LEU A 25 -1.61 27.47 47.56
CA LEU A 25 -0.20 27.79 47.32
C LEU A 25 0.07 29.29 47.28
N HIS A 26 -0.88 30.08 46.76
CA HIS A 26 -0.82 31.54 46.81
C HIS A 26 -0.62 32.05 48.24
N GLN A 27 -1.40 31.50 49.19
CA GLN A 27 -1.30 31.88 50.60
C GLN A 27 0.08 31.54 51.19
N ARG A 28 0.62 30.35 50.90
CA ARG A 28 1.98 29.97 51.34
C ARG A 28 3.06 30.85 50.72
N LEU A 29 2.95 31.17 49.44
CA LEU A 29 3.84 32.11 48.75
C LEU A 29 3.79 33.49 49.37
N SER A 30 2.60 34.00 49.71
CA SER A 30 2.46 35.30 50.39
C SER A 30 3.09 35.31 51.78
N HIS A 31 2.95 34.24 52.56
CA HIS A 31 3.59 34.11 53.87
C HIS A 31 5.13 34.04 53.75
N GLN A 32 5.65 33.39 52.69
CA GLN A 32 7.09 33.35 52.41
C GLN A 32 7.63 34.72 51.98
N ALA A 33 6.83 35.49 51.23
CA ALA A 33 7.18 36.85 50.79
C ALA A 33 7.15 37.87 51.95
N ASP A 34 6.18 37.76 52.85
CA ASP A 34 6.06 38.60 54.05
C ASP A 34 5.66 37.75 55.27
N PRO A 35 6.60 37.48 56.21
CA PRO A 35 6.33 36.67 57.39
C PRO A 35 5.41 37.36 58.42
N THR A 36 5.00 38.61 58.20
CA THR A 36 3.96 39.28 59.02
C THR A 36 2.54 38.91 58.60
N THR A 37 2.38 38.27 57.44
CA THR A 37 1.13 37.65 57.01
C THR A 37 0.81 36.46 57.93
N PRO A 38 -0.41 36.32 58.48
CA PRO A 38 -0.72 35.24 59.43
C PRO A 38 -0.42 33.86 58.85
N THR A 39 0.30 33.03 59.64
CA THR A 39 0.54 31.60 59.39
C THR A 39 -0.80 30.86 59.34
N PRO A 40 -1.03 29.90 58.43
CA PRO A 40 -2.37 29.34 58.25
C PRO A 40 -2.75 28.47 59.45
N ASP A 41 -4.01 28.59 59.90
CA ASP A 41 -4.69 27.51 60.62
C ASP A 41 -4.74 26.25 59.72
N PRO A 42 -4.72 25.03 60.28
CA PRO A 42 -5.01 23.84 59.48
C PRO A 42 -6.37 24.03 58.81
N PRO A 43 -6.53 23.62 57.55
CA PRO A 43 -7.65 24.07 56.74
C PRO A 43 -8.98 23.72 57.42
N PRO A 44 -10.02 24.59 57.41
CA PRO A 44 -11.37 24.05 57.41
C PRO A 44 -11.46 23.11 56.21
N LYS A 45 -12.20 22.01 56.32
CA LYS A 45 -12.38 20.95 55.30
C LYS A 45 -12.96 21.47 53.95
N GLN A 46 -12.33 22.44 53.30
CA GLN A 46 -12.84 23.11 52.10
C GLN A 46 -12.54 22.34 50.81
N GLU A 47 -11.62 21.37 50.82
CA GLU A 47 -11.53 20.35 49.76
C GLU A 47 -12.73 19.41 49.76
N GLN A 48 -13.47 19.29 50.89
CA GLN A 48 -14.67 18.46 51.02
C GLN A 48 -15.99 19.25 50.84
N ASP A 49 -15.95 20.60 50.91
CA ASP A 49 -17.14 21.47 50.85
C ASP A 49 -17.43 22.07 49.46
N LEU A 50 -16.66 21.72 48.43
CA LEU A 50 -17.11 21.91 47.05
C LEU A 50 -18.18 20.86 46.76
N ALA A 51 -19.44 21.21 47.02
CA ALA A 51 -20.64 20.40 46.79
C ALA A 51 -20.89 20.08 45.30
N VAL A 52 -19.94 19.37 44.67
CA VAL A 52 -20.09 18.73 43.36
C VAL A 52 -19.68 17.29 43.54
N ASP A 53 -20.57 16.38 43.15
CA ASP A 53 -20.30 14.96 43.17
C ASP A 53 -19.29 14.60 42.06
N PHE A 54 -18.03 14.37 42.44
CA PHE A 54 -16.99 13.86 41.53
C PHE A 54 -17.01 12.31 41.44
N SER A 55 -18.07 11.63 41.91
CA SER A 55 -18.18 10.17 41.92
C SER A 55 -17.88 9.51 40.56
N ASP A 56 -18.31 10.14 39.47
CA ASP A 56 -18.22 9.56 38.12
C ASP A 56 -16.91 9.94 37.40
N ARG A 57 -16.34 11.11 37.70
CA ARG A 57 -15.09 11.59 37.08
C ARG A 57 -14.30 12.48 38.05
N PRO A 58 -13.16 12.01 38.60
CA PRO A 58 -12.35 12.81 39.51
C PRO A 58 -11.77 14.06 38.81
N PRO A 59 -11.34 15.09 39.57
CA PRO A 59 -10.69 16.27 39.00
C PRO A 59 -9.47 15.90 38.16
N ALA A 60 -9.21 16.66 37.10
CA ALA A 60 -8.11 16.40 36.17
C ALA A 60 -6.74 16.39 36.87
N LEU A 61 -6.55 17.28 37.87
CA LEU A 61 -5.33 17.32 38.68
C LEU A 61 -5.09 16.00 39.44
N ASP A 62 -6.14 15.46 40.08
CA ASP A 62 -6.03 14.23 40.87
C ASP A 62 -5.80 13.02 39.95
N GLN A 63 -6.48 12.99 38.80
CA GLN A 63 -6.25 11.98 37.76
C GLN A 63 -4.80 11.99 37.29
N LEU A 64 -4.25 13.17 37.00
CA LEU A 64 -2.87 13.33 36.56
C LEU A 64 -1.89 12.87 37.63
N CYS A 65 -2.10 13.27 38.90
CA CYS A 65 -1.27 12.80 40.01
C CYS A 65 -1.33 11.27 40.16
N GLN A 66 -2.50 10.67 40.03
CA GLN A 66 -2.67 9.22 40.16
C GLN A 66 -2.03 8.46 39.00
N GLN A 67 -2.22 8.90 37.76
CA GLN A 67 -1.71 8.24 36.55
C GLN A 67 -0.17 8.24 36.50
N PHE A 68 0.45 9.36 36.89
CA PHE A 68 1.91 9.49 36.87
C PHE A 68 2.58 9.18 38.22
N GLY A 69 1.80 8.82 39.25
CA GLY A 69 2.31 8.50 40.59
C GLY A 69 2.99 9.68 41.28
N LEU A 70 2.48 10.90 41.08
CA LEU A 70 3.10 12.12 41.61
C LEU A 70 3.00 12.19 43.12
N SER A 71 4.10 12.59 43.76
CA SER A 71 4.10 12.91 45.19
C SER A 71 3.32 14.20 45.47
N ALA A 72 3.00 14.45 46.75
CA ALA A 72 2.41 15.72 47.16
C ALA A 72 3.30 16.92 46.81
N PHE A 73 4.63 16.75 46.89
CA PHE A 73 5.57 17.80 46.47
C PHE A 73 5.52 18.03 44.96
N GLU A 74 5.48 16.97 44.15
CA GLU A 74 5.42 17.09 42.70
C GLU A 74 4.10 17.73 42.23
N ARG A 75 2.98 17.41 42.91
CA ARG A 75 1.69 18.10 42.74
C ARG A 75 1.82 19.60 43.01
N GLU A 76 2.50 19.99 44.09
CA GLU A 76 2.71 21.41 44.42
C GLU A 76 3.58 22.12 43.37
N VAL A 77 4.61 21.45 42.83
CA VAL A 77 5.43 22.00 41.72
C VAL A 77 4.60 22.25 40.46
N LEU A 78 3.68 21.33 40.12
CA LEU A 78 2.76 21.53 38.99
C LEU A 78 1.84 22.73 39.22
N LEU A 79 1.24 22.83 40.41
CA LEU A 79 0.34 23.93 40.75
C LEU A 79 1.08 25.28 40.80
N LEU A 80 2.33 25.29 41.30
CA LEU A 80 3.19 26.47 41.29
C LEU A 80 3.45 26.96 39.87
N SER A 81 3.66 26.02 38.94
CA SER A 81 3.86 26.29 37.51
C SER A 81 2.55 26.70 36.82
N ALA A 82 1.41 26.10 37.20
CA ALA A 82 0.09 26.44 36.67
C ALA A 82 -0.39 27.84 37.11
N GLY A 83 -0.11 28.22 38.37
CA GLY A 83 -0.45 29.54 38.90
C GLY A 83 0.20 30.69 38.12
N MET A 84 1.40 30.47 37.58
CA MET A 84 2.11 31.45 36.74
C MET A 84 1.33 31.85 35.47
N GLU A 85 0.51 30.93 34.95
CA GLU A 85 -0.28 31.13 33.73
C GLU A 85 -1.73 31.54 34.03
N LEU A 86 -2.26 31.15 35.20
CA LEU A 86 -3.67 31.34 35.57
C LEU A 86 -3.92 32.56 36.49
N ASP A 87 -2.91 33.01 37.23
CA ASP A 87 -3.03 34.13 38.17
C ASP A 87 -2.08 35.30 37.79
N PRO A 88 -2.61 36.48 37.44
CA PRO A 88 -1.81 37.66 37.13
C PRO A 88 -0.87 38.13 38.25
N GLN A 89 -1.20 37.88 39.52
CA GLN A 89 -0.42 38.31 40.69
C GLN A 89 0.77 37.39 40.98
N TRP A 90 0.80 36.20 40.37
CA TRP A 90 1.81 35.17 40.64
C TRP A 90 3.24 35.64 40.39
N LYS A 91 3.45 36.44 39.34
CA LYS A 91 4.78 36.98 38.98
C LYS A 91 5.38 37.82 40.11
N THR A 92 4.56 38.69 40.69
CA THR A 92 4.97 39.58 41.78
C THR A 92 5.25 38.78 43.05
N LEU A 93 4.43 37.76 43.33
CA LEU A 93 4.64 36.87 44.47
C LEU A 93 5.90 36.02 44.35
N CYS A 94 6.18 35.45 43.19
CA CYS A 94 7.42 34.69 42.95
C CYS A 94 8.67 35.56 43.16
N ALA A 95 8.64 36.82 42.70
CA ALA A 95 9.75 37.76 42.87
C ALA A 95 9.95 38.13 44.35
N ALA A 96 8.85 38.38 45.07
CA ALA A 96 8.89 38.74 46.48
C ALA A 96 9.35 37.57 47.37
N ALA A 97 8.83 36.36 47.14
CA ALA A 97 9.17 35.15 47.90
C ALA A 97 10.61 34.66 47.66
N GLN A 98 11.20 34.99 46.51
CA GLN A 98 12.62 34.71 46.20
C GLN A 98 13.56 35.85 46.61
N HIS A 99 13.03 36.97 47.12
CA HIS A 99 13.78 38.20 47.43
C HIS A 99 14.60 38.73 46.25
N ASP A 100 14.14 38.50 45.01
CA ASP A 100 14.83 38.92 43.78
C ASP A 100 13.82 39.36 42.72
N SER A 101 13.82 40.66 42.42
CA SER A 101 12.95 41.27 41.41
C SER A 101 13.10 40.69 40.00
N GLN A 102 14.26 40.10 39.67
CA GLN A 102 14.52 39.48 38.38
C GLN A 102 13.96 38.06 38.29
N ARG A 103 13.69 37.41 39.42
CA ARG A 103 13.15 36.03 39.50
C ARG A 103 11.63 36.04 39.68
N SER A 104 10.93 36.56 38.68
CA SER A 104 9.45 36.66 38.67
C SER A 104 8.75 35.39 38.19
N TYR A 105 9.37 34.22 38.37
CA TYR A 105 8.90 32.94 37.85
C TYR A 105 9.11 31.81 38.89
N PRO A 106 8.32 30.73 38.80
CA PRO A 106 8.54 29.50 39.56
C PRO A 106 9.92 28.91 39.30
N THR A 107 10.60 28.50 40.37
CA THR A 107 11.88 27.78 40.31
C THR A 107 11.82 26.55 41.21
N TRP A 108 12.70 25.58 40.97
CA TRP A 108 12.85 24.45 41.91
C TRP A 108 13.27 24.92 43.29
N GLY A 109 14.11 25.96 43.37
CA GLY A 109 14.53 26.57 44.64
C GLY A 109 13.37 27.12 45.43
N LEU A 110 12.45 27.83 44.76
CA LEU A 110 11.22 28.32 45.37
C LEU A 110 10.33 27.17 45.83
N ALA A 111 10.13 26.14 45.00
CA ALA A 111 9.31 24.98 45.36
C ALA A 111 9.86 24.25 46.60
N LEU A 112 11.17 24.03 46.67
CA LEU A 112 11.84 23.40 47.81
C LEU A 112 11.73 24.25 49.09
N ALA A 113 11.63 25.58 48.98
CA ALA A 113 11.52 26.47 50.12
C ALA A 113 10.10 26.54 50.70
N ILE A 114 9.06 26.48 49.85
CA ILE A 114 7.66 26.65 50.27
C ILE A 114 6.98 25.35 50.69
N SER A 115 7.48 24.19 50.24
CA SER A 115 6.82 22.90 50.46
C SER A 115 7.33 22.18 51.70
N PRO A 116 6.46 21.76 52.63
CA PRO A 116 6.86 21.01 53.83
C PRO A 116 7.32 19.57 53.52
N GLN A 117 7.00 19.03 52.34
CA GLN A 117 7.36 17.68 51.91
C GLN A 117 8.40 17.68 50.78
N ALA A 118 9.16 18.77 50.65
CA ALA A 118 10.18 18.94 49.64
C ALA A 118 11.20 17.79 49.62
N HIS A 119 11.48 17.25 48.44
CA HIS A 119 12.50 16.21 48.25
C HIS A 119 13.27 16.40 46.94
N TRP A 120 14.59 16.19 46.99
CA TRP A 120 15.48 16.40 45.85
C TRP A 120 15.30 15.39 44.72
N THR A 121 14.71 14.22 45.01
CA THR A 121 14.48 13.18 44.01
C THR A 121 13.53 13.62 42.90
N ALA A 122 12.65 14.60 43.14
CA ALA A 122 11.77 15.15 42.10
C ALA A 122 12.52 15.85 40.95
N LEU A 123 13.78 16.25 41.19
CA LEU A 123 14.62 16.92 40.21
C LEU A 123 15.38 15.93 39.31
N GLN A 124 15.31 14.61 39.58
CA GLN A 124 16.02 13.60 38.80
C GLN A 124 15.46 13.47 37.38
N PRO A 125 16.28 13.14 36.36
CA PRO A 125 15.81 13.03 34.98
C PRO A 125 14.71 11.97 34.77
N ASP A 126 14.70 10.92 35.58
CA ASP A 126 13.74 9.82 35.57
C ASP A 126 12.50 10.08 36.45
N ALA A 127 12.50 11.16 37.24
CA ALA A 127 11.35 11.56 38.03
C ALA A 127 10.17 11.98 37.14
N PRO A 128 8.91 11.69 37.52
CA PRO A 128 7.73 11.91 36.69
C PRO A 128 7.64 13.30 36.03
N LEU A 129 7.95 14.37 36.77
CA LEU A 129 7.86 15.74 36.26
C LEU A 129 8.77 16.00 35.06
N ARG A 130 9.99 15.44 35.08
CA ARG A 130 10.99 15.62 34.03
C ARG A 130 10.88 14.56 32.95
N ARG A 131 10.72 13.29 33.35
CA ARG A 131 10.61 12.14 32.43
C ARG A 131 9.45 12.34 31.46
N TRP A 132 8.27 12.70 31.96
CA TRP A 132 7.08 12.91 31.14
C TRP A 132 6.93 14.35 30.66
N ARG A 133 7.94 15.20 30.88
CA ARG A 133 7.93 16.62 30.52
C ARG A 133 6.65 17.33 30.95
N LEU A 134 6.17 17.04 32.16
CA LEU A 134 5.01 17.76 32.69
C LEU A 134 5.36 19.23 32.93
N VAL A 135 6.62 19.47 33.28
CA VAL A 135 7.22 20.79 33.45
C VAL A 135 8.48 20.88 32.59
N ASP A 136 8.56 21.92 31.77
CA ASP A 136 9.76 22.27 31.01
C ASP A 136 10.66 23.19 31.86
N ILE A 137 11.95 22.86 31.91
CA ILE A 137 12.97 23.65 32.60
C ILE A 137 13.59 24.60 31.58
N GLY A 138 13.38 25.90 31.75
CA GLY A 138 13.95 26.91 30.87
C GLY A 138 15.43 27.19 31.12
N PRO A 139 16.03 28.08 30.31
CA PRO A 139 17.45 28.39 30.40
C PRO A 139 17.79 29.05 31.74
N GLY A 140 18.87 28.61 32.37
CA GLY A 140 19.36 29.15 33.63
C GLY A 140 20.76 28.64 33.96
N ASN A 141 21.45 29.33 34.87
CA ASN A 141 22.82 28.99 35.26
C ASN A 141 22.91 27.74 36.16
N ALA A 142 21.82 27.43 36.88
CA ALA A 142 21.71 26.27 37.75
C ALA A 142 20.30 25.69 37.65
N LEU A 143 20.18 24.36 37.74
CA LEU A 143 18.90 23.66 37.62
C LEU A 143 17.87 24.10 38.69
N VAL A 144 18.34 24.52 39.86
CA VAL A 144 17.50 25.00 40.96
C VAL A 144 16.95 26.40 40.70
N ASP A 145 17.69 27.22 39.96
CA ASP A 145 17.37 28.63 39.66
C ASP A 145 16.69 28.82 38.30
N SER A 146 16.67 27.78 37.47
CA SER A 146 16.02 27.79 36.17
C SER A 146 14.51 28.00 36.29
N PRO A 147 13.90 28.76 35.35
CA PRO A 147 12.46 28.94 35.32
C PRO A 147 11.75 27.62 35.00
N LEU A 148 10.70 27.34 35.76
CA LEU A 148 9.78 26.22 35.52
C LEU A 148 8.58 26.71 34.74
N ARG A 149 8.22 25.98 33.69
CA ARG A 149 7.03 26.24 32.88
C ARG A 149 6.22 24.97 32.76
N LEU A 150 4.91 25.09 32.95
CA LEU A 150 4.02 23.96 32.69
C LEU A 150 3.97 23.70 31.18
N ASP A 151 4.03 22.43 30.78
CA ASP A 151 3.80 22.07 29.38
C ASP A 151 2.36 22.44 28.97
N GLU A 152 2.21 23.05 27.79
CA GLU A 152 0.93 23.56 27.31
C GLU A 152 -0.15 22.47 27.24
N GLN A 153 0.21 21.25 26.87
CA GLN A 153 -0.75 20.15 26.84
C GLN A 153 -1.24 19.81 28.24
N VAL A 154 -0.34 19.80 29.22
CA VAL A 154 -0.69 19.53 30.62
C VAL A 154 -1.59 20.63 31.16
N MET A 155 -1.35 21.89 30.79
CA MET A 155 -2.25 22.99 31.13
C MET A 155 -3.67 22.74 30.58
N HIS A 156 -3.79 22.44 29.29
CA HIS A 156 -5.09 22.17 28.68
C HIS A 156 -5.78 20.97 29.35
N TYR A 157 -5.02 19.92 29.68
CA TYR A 157 -5.53 18.75 30.39
C TYR A 157 -6.11 19.11 31.76
N LEU A 158 -5.39 19.94 32.53
CA LEU A 158 -5.88 20.43 33.83
C LEU A 158 -7.16 21.27 33.70
N MET A 159 -7.34 21.98 32.58
CA MET A 159 -8.56 22.69 32.24
C MET A 159 -9.68 21.78 31.70
N GLY A 160 -9.41 20.49 31.52
CA GLY A 160 -10.36 19.47 31.05
C GLY A 160 -10.36 19.26 29.53
N HIS A 161 -9.48 19.93 28.79
CA HIS A 161 -9.32 19.79 27.35
C HIS A 161 -8.16 18.83 27.03
N CYS A 162 -8.30 17.99 26.01
CA CYS A 162 -7.27 17.01 25.65
C CYS A 162 -6.71 17.26 24.23
N PRO A 163 -6.10 18.42 23.93
CA PRO A 163 -5.44 18.60 22.64
C PRO A 163 -4.22 17.67 22.51
N LEU A 164 -3.82 17.36 21.27
CA LEU A 164 -2.53 16.72 21.02
C LEU A 164 -1.41 17.75 21.23
N SER A 165 -0.23 17.32 21.66
CA SER A 165 0.96 18.19 21.73
C SER A 165 1.26 18.85 20.38
N GLU A 166 1.56 20.16 20.39
CA GLU A 166 2.02 20.91 19.21
C GLU A 166 3.25 20.25 18.55
N ARG A 167 4.16 19.68 19.37
CA ARG A 167 5.34 18.96 18.88
C ARG A 167 4.98 17.73 18.06
N LEU A 168 3.93 17.00 18.45
CA LEU A 168 3.44 15.84 17.69
C LEU A 168 2.71 16.29 16.43
N LEU A 169 1.90 17.35 16.50
CA LEU A 169 1.27 17.94 15.32
C LEU A 169 2.32 18.40 14.29
N GLY A 170 3.41 19.02 14.75
CA GLY A 170 4.54 19.44 13.91
C GLY A 170 5.29 18.28 13.23
N LEU A 171 5.18 17.05 13.76
CA LEU A 171 5.72 15.83 13.16
C LEU A 171 4.72 15.11 12.24
N GLY A 172 3.57 15.74 11.97
CA GLY A 172 2.52 15.21 11.09
C GLY A 172 1.63 14.16 11.76
N ALA A 173 1.52 14.16 13.09
CA ALA A 173 0.57 13.30 13.78
C ALA A 173 -0.85 13.79 13.52
N GLU A 174 -1.69 12.91 12.97
CA GLU A 174 -3.09 13.19 12.63
C GLU A 174 -4.02 12.15 13.25
N ARG A 175 -5.28 12.51 13.52
CA ARG A 175 -6.25 11.51 13.97
C ARG A 175 -6.54 10.54 12.82
N ALA A 176 -6.35 9.25 13.05
CA ALA A 176 -6.63 8.26 12.02
C ALA A 176 -8.15 8.18 11.80
N ALA A 177 -8.59 8.43 10.58
CA ALA A 177 -9.99 8.29 10.21
C ALA A 177 -10.35 6.80 10.08
N GLY A 178 -11.43 6.40 10.74
CA GLY A 178 -12.11 5.15 10.45
C GLY A 178 -12.72 5.17 9.06
N GLY A 179 -12.98 3.99 8.53
CA GLY A 179 -13.66 3.80 7.25
C GLY A 179 -14.51 2.54 7.30
N PRO A 180 -15.50 2.38 6.40
CA PRO A 180 -16.32 1.20 6.42
C PRO A 180 -15.45 0.01 5.97
N LEU A 181 -15.64 -1.14 6.61
CA LEU A 181 -14.87 -2.36 6.33
C LEU A 181 -15.73 -3.41 5.65
N VAL A 182 -15.08 -4.29 4.87
CA VAL A 182 -15.70 -5.53 4.40
C VAL A 182 -15.62 -6.59 5.51
N GLU A 183 -16.44 -7.63 5.42
CA GLU A 183 -16.57 -8.66 6.47
C GLU A 183 -15.23 -9.30 6.85
N SER A 184 -14.41 -9.70 5.87
CA SER A 184 -13.08 -10.26 6.13
C SER A 184 -12.14 -9.29 6.85
N HIS A 185 -12.23 -7.99 6.59
CA HIS A 185 -11.45 -6.95 7.25
C HIS A 185 -11.97 -6.68 8.67
N CYS A 186 -13.29 -6.75 8.89
CA CYS A 186 -13.88 -6.69 10.24
C CYS A 186 -13.38 -7.82 11.12
N THR A 187 -13.40 -9.07 10.62
CA THR A 187 -12.89 -10.23 11.37
C THR A 187 -11.42 -10.07 11.72
N LEU A 188 -10.62 -9.43 10.84
CA LEU A 188 -9.22 -9.14 11.13
C LEU A 188 -9.06 -8.13 12.27
N ALA A 189 -9.84 -7.04 12.25
CA ALA A 189 -9.84 -6.04 13.32
C ALA A 189 -10.26 -6.64 14.67
N GLU A 190 -11.28 -7.51 14.68
CA GLU A 190 -11.72 -8.23 15.87
C GLU A 190 -10.62 -9.17 16.41
N ALA A 191 -9.95 -9.92 15.54
CA ALA A 191 -8.85 -10.81 15.94
C ALA A 191 -7.67 -10.02 16.55
N MET A 192 -7.35 -8.86 15.98
CA MET A 192 -6.33 -7.95 16.50
C MET A 192 -6.71 -7.40 17.88
N ALA A 193 -7.96 -6.95 18.05
CA ALA A 193 -8.45 -6.45 19.33
C ALA A 193 -8.42 -7.55 20.41
N GLN A 194 -8.87 -8.76 20.06
CA GLN A 194 -8.83 -9.92 20.95
C GLN A 194 -7.40 -10.28 21.38
N ALA A 195 -6.42 -10.14 20.49
CA ALA A 195 -5.02 -10.41 20.82
C ALA A 195 -4.48 -9.44 21.89
N TRP A 196 -4.84 -8.15 21.82
CA TRP A 196 -4.48 -7.17 22.85
C TRP A 196 -5.23 -7.41 24.16
N VAL A 197 -6.52 -7.73 24.12
CA VAL A 197 -7.30 -8.08 25.32
C VAL A 197 -6.70 -9.30 26.03
N ALA A 198 -6.39 -10.36 25.29
CA ALA A 198 -5.79 -11.58 25.85
C ALA A 198 -4.40 -11.33 26.46
N ALA A 199 -3.57 -10.50 25.82
CA ALA A 199 -2.26 -10.12 26.35
C ALA A 199 -2.40 -9.29 27.64
N SER A 200 -3.33 -8.34 27.67
CA SER A 200 -3.63 -7.53 28.85
C SER A 200 -4.12 -8.37 30.02
N GLN A 201 -5.00 -9.35 29.79
CA GLN A 201 -5.50 -10.25 30.83
C GLN A 201 -4.41 -11.16 31.40
N SER A 202 -3.44 -11.53 30.57
CA SER A 202 -2.32 -12.40 30.96
C SER A 202 -1.18 -11.66 31.67
N GLN A 203 -1.33 -10.35 31.96
CA GLN A 203 -0.27 -9.47 32.48
C GLN A 203 1.03 -9.53 31.66
N ARG A 204 0.92 -9.80 30.36
CA ARG A 204 2.06 -9.80 29.44
C ARG A 204 2.18 -8.44 28.78
N SER A 205 3.37 -8.12 28.26
CA SER A 205 3.52 -6.95 27.39
C SER A 205 2.63 -7.13 26.15
N LEU A 206 1.86 -6.09 25.81
CA LEU A 206 1.02 -6.08 24.61
C LEU A 206 1.87 -6.39 23.38
N PRO A 207 1.48 -7.29 22.46
CA PRO A 207 2.26 -7.54 21.27
C PRO A 207 2.20 -6.35 20.30
N VAL A 208 3.26 -6.15 19.51
CA VAL A 208 3.22 -5.22 18.37
C VAL A 208 2.30 -5.83 17.31
N LEU A 209 1.29 -5.09 16.86
CA LEU A 209 0.44 -5.55 15.76
C LEU A 209 0.90 -4.92 14.46
N GLN A 210 1.12 -5.76 13.45
CA GLN A 210 1.51 -5.32 12.12
C GLN A 210 0.47 -5.75 11.09
N LEU A 211 -0.04 -4.78 10.33
CA LEU A 211 -0.76 -4.99 9.09
C LEU A 211 0.19 -4.81 7.93
N TRP A 212 0.14 -5.71 6.96
CA TRP A 212 0.85 -5.51 5.71
C TRP A 212 0.00 -5.88 4.49
N GLY A 213 0.17 -5.14 3.40
CA GLY A 213 -0.65 -5.29 2.21
C GLY A 213 -0.55 -4.09 1.28
N ARG A 214 -1.26 -4.12 0.16
CA ARG A 214 -1.12 -3.09 -0.90
C ARG A 214 -2.03 -1.89 -0.73
N ASP A 215 -3.03 -1.97 0.15
CA ASP A 215 -4.03 -0.93 0.33
C ASP A 215 -3.90 -0.28 1.71
N GLU A 216 -3.12 0.79 1.78
CA GLU A 216 -2.92 1.57 3.00
C GLU A 216 -4.23 2.05 3.61
N VAL A 217 -5.22 2.43 2.78
CA VAL A 217 -6.51 2.94 3.24
C VAL A 217 -7.27 1.88 4.02
N SER A 218 -7.36 0.65 3.49
CA SER A 218 -7.97 -0.47 4.22
C SER A 218 -7.18 -0.81 5.48
N MET A 219 -5.84 -0.81 5.44
CA MET A 219 -5.02 -1.08 6.62
C MET A 219 -5.25 -0.04 7.74
N ARG A 220 -5.32 1.25 7.39
CA ARG A 220 -5.67 2.33 8.33
C ARG A 220 -7.07 2.14 8.91
N ALA A 221 -8.05 1.78 8.10
CA ALA A 221 -9.43 1.55 8.55
C ALA A 221 -9.55 0.33 9.49
N ILE A 222 -8.80 -0.75 9.23
CA ILE A 222 -8.71 -1.93 10.11
C ILE A 222 -8.09 -1.55 11.45
N ALA A 223 -6.99 -0.80 11.42
CA ALA A 223 -6.34 -0.31 12.64
C ALA A 223 -7.30 0.60 13.45
N ALA A 224 -8.00 1.53 12.79
CA ALA A 224 -8.97 2.40 13.45
C ALA A 224 -10.10 1.59 14.11
N THR A 225 -10.68 0.62 13.40
CA THR A 225 -11.73 -0.25 13.94
C THR A 225 -11.22 -1.09 15.11
N THR A 226 -9.98 -1.57 15.03
CA THR A 226 -9.33 -2.30 16.15
C THR A 226 -9.23 -1.41 17.39
N SER A 227 -8.83 -0.15 17.23
CA SER A 227 -8.74 0.81 18.33
C SER A 227 -10.11 1.19 18.89
N ASP A 228 -11.11 1.39 18.03
CA ASP A 228 -12.49 1.70 18.43
C ASP A 228 -13.10 0.56 19.27
N LEU A 229 -12.87 -0.70 18.89
CA LEU A 229 -13.29 -1.89 19.65
C LEU A 229 -12.68 -1.95 21.06
N LEU A 230 -11.51 -1.32 21.24
CA LEU A 230 -10.81 -1.25 22.52
C LEU A 230 -11.10 0.05 23.30
N GLY A 231 -11.90 0.97 22.73
CA GLY A 231 -12.13 2.30 23.31
C GLY A 231 -10.88 3.17 23.34
N LEU A 232 -9.98 3.00 22.36
CA LEU A 232 -8.72 3.74 22.23
C LEU A 232 -8.82 4.75 21.08
N GLU A 233 -8.17 5.90 21.23
CA GLU A 233 -8.08 6.88 20.15
C GLU A 233 -6.86 6.61 19.26
N LEU A 234 -7.07 6.36 17.97
CA LEU A 234 -5.98 6.11 17.02
C LEU A 234 -5.45 7.39 16.38
N TRP A 235 -4.13 7.55 16.41
CA TRP A 235 -3.42 8.66 15.77
C TRP A 235 -2.34 8.13 14.83
N ALA A 236 -2.31 8.62 13.60
CA ALA A 236 -1.38 8.20 12.57
C ALA A 236 -0.19 9.15 12.43
N MET A 237 0.98 8.59 12.17
CA MET A 237 2.20 9.30 11.79
C MET A 237 2.97 8.48 10.74
N THR A 238 3.74 9.14 9.91
CA THR A 238 4.62 8.48 8.93
C THR A 238 5.99 8.16 9.55
N ALA A 239 6.54 6.99 9.27
CA ALA A 239 7.87 6.62 9.74
C ALA A 239 9.00 7.54 9.20
N GLU A 240 8.75 8.32 8.15
CA GLU A 240 9.70 9.27 7.59
C GLU A 240 9.99 10.47 8.51
N THR A 241 9.02 10.84 9.35
CA THR A 241 9.13 11.96 10.28
C THR A 241 9.75 11.56 11.61
N LEU A 242 10.07 10.27 11.79
CA LEU A 242 10.76 9.80 12.99
C LEU A 242 12.20 10.35 13.05
N PRO A 243 12.60 10.97 14.18
CA PRO A 243 13.98 11.36 14.40
C PRO A 243 14.89 10.12 14.41
N THR A 244 16.03 10.22 13.74
CA THR A 244 17.10 9.20 13.81
C THR A 244 18.10 9.48 14.93
N ASP A 245 18.12 10.71 15.45
CA ASP A 245 18.92 11.06 16.63
C ASP A 245 18.32 10.41 17.90
N PRO A 246 19.09 9.65 18.69
CA PRO A 246 18.58 8.95 19.87
C PRO A 246 17.94 9.87 20.93
N THR A 247 18.45 11.10 21.09
CA THR A 247 17.92 12.02 22.11
C THR A 247 16.58 12.61 21.70
N GLN A 248 16.43 12.95 20.41
CA GLN A 248 15.16 13.40 19.84
C GLN A 248 14.15 12.25 19.78
N LEU A 249 14.59 11.04 19.48
CA LEU A 249 13.73 9.87 19.49
C LEU A 249 13.21 9.57 20.91
N GLN A 250 14.08 9.59 21.93
CA GLN A 250 13.64 9.41 23.32
C GLN A 250 12.60 10.48 23.73
N ALA A 251 12.82 11.74 23.35
CA ALA A 251 11.86 12.81 23.58
C ALA A 251 10.49 12.53 22.96
N LEU A 252 10.46 11.97 21.74
CA LEU A 252 9.24 11.56 21.06
C LEU A 252 8.55 10.38 21.78
N LEU A 253 9.32 9.40 22.26
CA LEU A 253 8.80 8.26 23.03
C LEU A 253 8.13 8.73 24.31
N ASP A 254 8.77 9.64 25.05
CA ASP A 254 8.22 10.18 26.30
C ASP A 254 6.89 10.92 26.07
N LEU A 255 6.76 11.64 24.94
CA LEU A 255 5.52 12.30 24.54
C LEU A 255 4.40 11.30 24.21
N TRP A 256 4.69 10.27 23.42
CA TRP A 256 3.68 9.24 23.10
C TRP A 256 3.25 8.43 24.31
N GLU A 257 4.18 8.13 25.20
CA GLU A 257 3.89 7.45 26.45
C GLU A 257 3.02 8.33 27.38
N ARG A 258 3.27 9.65 27.40
CA ARG A 258 2.39 10.61 28.08
C ARG A 258 0.98 10.64 27.47
N GLU A 259 0.85 10.66 26.15
CA GLU A 259 -0.44 10.61 25.45
C GLU A 259 -1.23 9.32 25.75
N TRP A 260 -0.51 8.20 25.84
CA TRP A 260 -1.10 6.92 26.25
C TRP A 260 -1.65 6.98 27.68
N GLN A 261 -0.87 7.50 28.64
CA GLN A 261 -1.28 7.58 30.05
C GLN A 261 -2.45 8.56 30.25
N LEU A 262 -2.41 9.73 29.62
CA LEU A 262 -3.44 10.78 29.77
C LEU A 262 -4.73 10.46 29.02
N ASN A 263 -4.61 10.06 27.74
CA ASN A 263 -5.72 10.08 26.79
C ASN A 263 -6.02 8.71 26.17
N ARG A 264 -5.30 7.64 26.56
CA ARG A 264 -5.40 6.29 25.96
C ARG A 264 -5.27 6.31 24.43
N ARG A 265 -4.36 7.14 23.94
CA ARG A 265 -4.07 7.28 22.50
C ARG A 265 -3.04 6.26 22.05
N VAL A 266 -3.29 5.66 20.90
CA VAL A 266 -2.40 4.69 20.27
C VAL A 266 -1.84 5.28 18.99
N LEU A 267 -0.56 5.01 18.74
CA LEU A 267 0.13 5.40 17.52
C LEU A 267 -0.05 4.34 16.42
N LEU A 268 -0.54 4.75 15.26
CA LEU A 268 -0.42 4.06 13.99
C LEU A 268 0.80 4.62 13.24
N LEU A 269 1.76 3.76 12.92
CA LEU A 269 2.94 4.15 12.17
C LEU A 269 2.86 3.59 10.74
N ASN A 270 2.76 4.48 9.76
CA ASN A 270 2.88 4.11 8.35
C ASN A 270 4.36 3.98 7.97
N CYS A 271 4.78 2.77 7.59
CA CYS A 271 6.15 2.44 7.23
C CYS A 271 6.39 2.25 5.72
N ASP A 272 5.40 2.45 4.84
CA ASP A 272 5.48 2.25 3.37
C ASP A 272 6.53 3.13 2.71
N ARG A 273 6.57 4.40 3.09
CA ARG A 273 7.51 5.37 2.49
C ARG A 273 8.94 5.26 3.01
N ALA A 274 9.13 4.55 4.13
CA ALA A 274 10.45 4.29 4.71
C ALA A 274 11.13 3.04 4.12
N GLU A 275 10.62 2.46 3.02
CA GLU A 275 11.17 1.24 2.38
C GLU A 275 12.49 1.47 1.60
N GLY A 276 12.96 2.71 1.50
CA GLY A 276 14.37 2.98 1.17
C GLY A 276 15.25 2.49 2.33
N HIS A 277 16.21 1.60 2.06
CA HIS A 277 17.07 0.94 3.07
C HIS A 277 17.87 1.94 3.92
N SER A 278 17.24 2.55 4.92
CA SER A 278 17.87 3.40 5.93
C SER A 278 17.95 2.61 7.23
N PRO A 279 19.13 2.06 7.58
CA PRO A 279 19.29 1.26 8.79
C PRO A 279 18.95 2.05 10.06
N ASP A 280 19.18 3.37 10.05
CA ASP A 280 18.88 4.26 11.19
C ASP A 280 17.38 4.38 11.44
N ARG A 281 16.56 4.42 10.37
CA ARG A 281 15.09 4.44 10.49
C ARG A 281 14.55 3.08 10.94
N ASP A 282 15.09 1.98 10.41
CA ASP A 282 14.72 0.64 10.88
C ASP A 282 15.03 0.46 12.36
N TRP A 283 16.17 0.99 12.82
CA TRP A 283 16.50 1.04 14.24
C TRP A 283 15.50 1.89 15.03
N ALA A 284 15.14 3.09 14.56
CA ALA A 284 14.19 3.97 15.24
C ALA A 284 12.80 3.33 15.39
N ILE A 285 12.29 2.68 14.34
CA ILE A 285 11.00 1.96 14.36
C ILE A 285 11.04 0.80 15.35
N ALA A 286 12.11 0.01 15.33
CA ALA A 286 12.29 -1.12 16.25
C ALA A 286 12.40 -0.62 17.70
N HIS A 287 13.19 0.43 17.95
CA HIS A 287 13.36 1.02 19.26
C HIS A 287 12.06 1.57 19.82
N LEU A 288 11.26 2.25 19.00
CA LEU A 288 9.93 2.74 19.38
C LEU A 288 8.99 1.60 19.74
N SER A 289 8.98 0.54 18.93
CA SER A 289 8.12 -0.63 19.14
C SER A 289 8.47 -1.43 20.41
N ASP A 290 9.76 -1.46 20.76
CA ASP A 290 10.27 -2.18 21.93
C ASP A 290 10.15 -1.36 23.23
N THR A 291 10.07 -0.02 23.15
CA THR A 291 10.16 0.87 24.33
C THR A 291 8.82 1.36 24.85
N LEU A 292 7.84 1.65 23.98
CA LEU A 292 6.53 2.17 24.41
C LEU A 292 5.73 1.11 25.18
N THR A 293 5.01 1.49 26.23
CA THR A 293 4.13 0.55 26.97
C THR A 293 2.99 0.08 26.07
N ALA A 294 2.32 1.01 25.39
CA ALA A 294 1.41 0.73 24.29
C ALA A 294 2.19 0.69 22.97
N PRO A 295 2.44 -0.51 22.42
CA PRO A 295 3.19 -0.62 21.18
C PRO A 295 2.39 0.03 20.04
N PRO A 296 3.08 0.60 19.04
CA PRO A 296 2.40 1.15 17.87
C PRO A 296 1.74 0.02 17.06
N LEU A 297 0.65 0.38 16.37
CA LEU A 297 0.15 -0.39 15.23
C LEU A 297 1.03 -0.06 14.03
N LEU A 298 1.60 -1.06 13.37
CA LEU A 298 2.46 -0.86 12.21
C LEU A 298 1.70 -1.18 10.92
N VAL A 299 1.82 -0.32 9.91
CA VAL A 299 1.27 -0.53 8.56
C VAL A 299 2.43 -0.52 7.56
N SER A 300 2.53 -1.54 6.71
CA SER A 300 3.60 -1.62 5.71
C SER A 300 3.19 -2.36 4.42
N ALA A 301 3.79 -2.04 3.27
CA ALA A 301 3.49 -2.71 2.00
C ALA A 301 4.04 -4.14 1.98
N THR A 302 5.19 -4.31 2.63
CA THR A 302 5.87 -5.58 2.81
C THR A 302 5.97 -5.98 4.28
N ARG A 303 6.15 -7.27 4.54
CA ARG A 303 6.37 -7.76 5.91
C ARG A 303 7.70 -7.25 6.46
N ARG A 304 7.65 -6.57 7.61
CA ARG A 304 8.85 -6.08 8.33
C ARG A 304 9.45 -7.14 9.24
N ARG A 305 10.72 -6.93 9.62
CA ARG A 305 11.44 -7.80 10.54
C ARG A 305 10.84 -7.73 11.96
N PRO A 306 10.87 -8.84 12.71
CA PRO A 306 10.36 -8.87 14.07
C PRO A 306 11.16 -7.96 15.01
N SER A 307 10.46 -7.25 15.89
CA SER A 307 11.02 -6.53 17.04
C SER A 307 11.44 -7.49 18.17
N ARG A 308 12.08 -7.01 19.25
CA ARG A 308 12.35 -7.85 20.44
C ARG A 308 11.05 -8.24 21.14
N ARG A 309 10.06 -7.35 21.09
CA ARG A 309 8.70 -7.59 21.58
C ARG A 309 7.96 -8.59 20.69
N PRO A 310 7.09 -9.46 21.26
CA PRO A 310 6.24 -10.34 20.46
C PRO A 310 5.44 -9.55 19.42
N GLN A 311 5.46 -10.01 18.18
CA GLN A 311 4.82 -9.33 17.07
C GLN A 311 3.81 -10.25 16.40
N ILE A 312 2.59 -9.76 16.24
CA ILE A 312 1.51 -10.44 15.52
C ILE A 312 1.37 -9.73 14.18
N THR A 313 1.56 -10.48 13.11
CA THR A 313 1.53 -9.95 11.75
C THR A 313 0.34 -10.51 11.00
N HIS A 314 -0.46 -9.63 10.40
CA HIS A 314 -1.60 -9.97 9.56
C HIS A 314 -1.39 -9.42 8.15
N GLU A 315 -1.50 -10.31 7.17
CA GLU A 315 -1.63 -9.90 5.77
C GLU A 315 -3.06 -9.39 5.55
N VAL A 316 -3.20 -8.23 4.91
CA VAL A 316 -4.50 -7.66 4.53
C VAL A 316 -4.78 -8.06 3.08
N PRO A 317 -5.64 -9.07 2.85
CA PRO A 317 -5.99 -9.49 1.51
C PRO A 317 -6.88 -8.44 0.85
N LEU A 318 -6.87 -8.43 -0.48
CA LEU A 318 -7.90 -7.73 -1.25
C LEU A 318 -9.28 -8.36 -0.96
N PRO A 319 -10.37 -7.56 -0.99
CA PRO A 319 -11.71 -8.08 -0.75
C PRO A 319 -12.03 -9.23 -1.70
N ASN A 320 -12.71 -10.26 -1.19
CA ASN A 320 -13.08 -11.42 -2.01
C ASN A 320 -14.17 -11.02 -3.05
N PRO A 321 -14.46 -11.86 -4.07
CA PRO A 321 -15.44 -11.51 -5.10
C PRO A 321 -16.86 -11.17 -4.57
N GLN A 322 -17.31 -11.80 -3.48
CA GLN A 322 -18.60 -11.48 -2.88
C GLN A 322 -18.57 -10.12 -2.17
N GLU A 323 -17.50 -9.83 -1.44
CA GLU A 323 -17.28 -8.53 -0.79
C GLU A 323 -17.11 -7.41 -1.83
N GLN A 324 -16.35 -7.65 -2.90
CA GLN A 324 -16.22 -6.68 -3.99
C GLN A 324 -17.58 -6.34 -4.61
N ARG A 325 -18.45 -7.33 -4.84
CA ARG A 325 -19.81 -7.06 -5.32
C ARG A 325 -20.58 -6.15 -4.38
N GLN A 326 -20.47 -6.36 -3.06
CA GLN A 326 -21.12 -5.51 -2.07
C GLN A 326 -20.54 -4.09 -2.09
N VAL A 327 -19.21 -3.94 -2.15
CA VAL A 327 -18.54 -2.64 -2.24
C VAL A 327 -18.95 -1.90 -3.50
N TRP A 328 -18.94 -2.55 -4.66
CA TRP A 328 -19.40 -1.97 -5.93
C TRP A 328 -20.86 -1.55 -5.86
N THR A 329 -21.73 -2.40 -5.31
CA THR A 329 -23.17 -2.11 -5.18
C THR A 329 -23.40 -0.90 -4.30
N HIS A 330 -22.67 -0.81 -3.19
CA HIS A 330 -22.73 0.32 -2.27
C HIS A 330 -22.19 1.62 -2.90
N ALA A 331 -21.05 1.56 -3.59
CA ALA A 331 -20.41 2.73 -4.19
C ALA A 331 -21.21 3.29 -5.39
N LEU A 332 -21.87 2.43 -6.16
CA LEU A 332 -22.65 2.83 -7.33
C LEU A 332 -24.11 3.21 -6.98
N GLY A 333 -24.64 2.76 -5.84
CA GLY A 333 -26.00 3.05 -5.40
C GLY A 333 -27.06 2.70 -6.46
N ASP A 334 -27.92 3.66 -6.78
CA ASP A 334 -28.99 3.49 -7.78
C ASP A 334 -28.47 3.27 -9.21
N SER A 335 -27.19 3.60 -9.48
CA SER A 335 -26.57 3.44 -10.80
C SER A 335 -26.26 1.98 -11.14
N VAL A 336 -26.36 1.07 -10.17
CA VAL A 336 -26.17 -0.38 -10.39
C VAL A 336 -27.21 -0.92 -11.38
N ALA A 337 -28.44 -0.39 -11.37
CA ALA A 337 -29.48 -0.81 -12.30
C ALA A 337 -29.10 -0.56 -13.76
N ALA A 338 -28.30 0.48 -14.04
CA ALA A 338 -27.82 0.79 -15.39
C ALA A 338 -26.76 -0.20 -15.92
N LEU A 339 -26.17 -1.03 -15.04
CA LEU A 339 -25.13 -1.99 -15.43
C LEU A 339 -25.69 -3.30 -16.01
N ASN A 340 -27.00 -3.52 -16.02
CA ASN A 340 -27.67 -4.66 -16.70
C ASN A 340 -27.01 -6.04 -16.47
N GLY A 341 -26.47 -6.30 -15.27
CA GLY A 341 -25.81 -7.57 -14.94
C GLY A 341 -24.34 -7.69 -15.35
N HIS A 342 -23.72 -6.62 -15.86
CA HIS A 342 -22.28 -6.60 -16.19
C HIS A 342 -21.35 -6.43 -14.98
N LEU A 343 -21.89 -6.25 -13.77
CA LEU A 343 -21.10 -6.14 -12.54
C LEU A 343 -20.26 -7.40 -12.29
N ASP A 344 -20.81 -8.58 -12.56
CA ASP A 344 -20.08 -9.86 -12.46
C ASP A 344 -18.88 -9.91 -13.41
N SER A 345 -18.95 -9.20 -14.55
CA SER A 345 -17.81 -9.06 -15.45
C SER A 345 -16.70 -8.23 -14.81
N LEU A 346 -17.01 -7.13 -14.13
CA LEU A 346 -16.00 -6.29 -13.49
C LEU A 346 -15.29 -7.05 -12.35
N VAL A 347 -16.05 -7.68 -11.46
CA VAL A 347 -15.52 -8.43 -10.30
C VAL A 347 -14.70 -9.66 -10.73
N SER A 348 -15.09 -10.33 -11.82
CA SER A 348 -14.34 -11.48 -12.33
C SER A 348 -13.06 -11.08 -13.07
N HIS A 349 -12.97 -9.84 -13.58
CA HIS A 349 -11.82 -9.37 -14.35
C HIS A 349 -10.82 -8.55 -13.54
N PHE A 350 -11.28 -7.76 -12.57
CA PHE A 350 -10.43 -6.88 -11.79
C PHE A 350 -10.49 -7.28 -10.32
N ASN A 351 -9.32 -7.48 -9.71
CA ASN A 351 -9.20 -7.72 -8.27
C ASN A 351 -8.75 -6.43 -7.58
N LEU A 352 -9.72 -5.63 -7.12
CA LEU A 352 -9.49 -4.25 -6.69
C LEU A 352 -9.70 -4.09 -5.17
N SER A 353 -8.98 -3.14 -4.58
CA SER A 353 -9.24 -2.71 -3.21
C SER A 353 -10.51 -1.89 -3.13
N ARG A 354 -11.04 -1.70 -1.92
CA ARG A 354 -12.19 -0.83 -1.67
C ARG A 354 -11.93 0.60 -2.14
N SER A 355 -10.79 1.16 -1.73
CA SER A 355 -10.36 2.52 -2.10
C SER A 355 -10.27 2.70 -3.62
N ALA A 356 -9.82 1.67 -4.34
CA ALA A 356 -9.77 1.66 -5.80
C ALA A 356 -11.18 1.69 -6.41
N ILE A 357 -12.09 0.84 -5.93
CA ILE A 357 -13.47 0.79 -6.40
C ILE A 357 -14.17 2.14 -6.22
N GLU A 358 -14.04 2.76 -5.04
CA GLU A 358 -14.63 4.07 -4.75
C GLU A 358 -14.08 5.17 -5.67
N THR A 359 -12.77 5.16 -5.93
CA THR A 359 -12.11 6.10 -6.85
C THR A 359 -12.59 5.92 -8.30
N ILE A 360 -12.74 4.67 -8.76
CA ILE A 360 -13.25 4.34 -10.09
C ILE A 360 -14.70 4.80 -10.24
N CYS A 361 -15.55 4.53 -9.25
CA CYS A 361 -16.95 4.95 -9.27
C CYS A 361 -17.06 6.47 -9.40
N CYS A 362 -16.30 7.21 -8.60
CA CYS A 362 -16.28 8.68 -8.65
C CYS A 362 -15.84 9.19 -10.04
N THR A 363 -14.79 8.59 -10.61
CA THR A 363 -14.27 8.95 -11.94
C THR A 363 -15.28 8.67 -13.05
N ALA A 364 -15.91 7.49 -13.03
CA ALA A 364 -16.88 7.08 -14.05
C ALA A 364 -18.18 7.88 -13.96
N GLN A 365 -18.66 8.20 -12.76
CA GLN A 365 -19.82 9.08 -12.56
C GLN A 365 -19.58 10.48 -13.16
N GLY A 366 -18.36 11.02 -12.99
CA GLY A 366 -17.96 12.28 -13.61
C GLY A 366 -18.00 12.25 -15.15
N GLN A 367 -17.60 11.14 -15.77
CA GLN A 367 -17.66 10.96 -17.23
C GLN A 367 -19.07 10.67 -17.74
N THR A 368 -19.88 9.96 -16.96
CA THR A 368 -21.29 9.66 -17.30
C THR A 368 -22.12 10.95 -17.34
N ALA A 369 -21.81 11.91 -16.45
CA ALA A 369 -22.40 13.26 -16.50
C ALA A 369 -22.09 14.03 -17.79
N GLN A 370 -21.05 13.63 -18.53
CA GLN A 370 -20.67 14.18 -19.84
C GLN A 370 -21.27 13.42 -21.03
N GLY A 371 -22.18 12.46 -20.76
CA GLY A 371 -22.93 11.72 -21.79
C GLY A 371 -22.29 10.39 -22.23
N ALA A 372 -21.27 9.89 -21.53
CA ALA A 372 -20.68 8.58 -21.79
C ALA A 372 -21.49 7.43 -21.13
N ASP A 373 -21.50 6.25 -21.75
CA ASP A 373 -22.09 5.05 -21.16
C ASP A 373 -21.31 4.59 -19.92
N LEU A 374 -22.02 4.25 -18.85
CA LEU A 374 -21.43 3.92 -17.55
C LEU A 374 -20.49 2.70 -17.59
N PHE A 375 -20.88 1.61 -18.26
CA PHE A 375 -20.09 0.37 -18.26
C PHE A 375 -18.74 0.50 -18.99
N PRO A 376 -18.66 1.03 -20.23
CA PRO A 376 -17.38 1.30 -20.88
C PRO A 376 -16.47 2.23 -20.07
N SER A 377 -17.02 3.29 -19.46
CA SER A 377 -16.27 4.21 -18.60
C SER A 377 -15.71 3.51 -17.37
N LEU A 378 -16.50 2.68 -16.68
CA LEU A 378 -16.03 1.88 -15.55
C LEU A 378 -14.92 0.91 -15.95
N TRP A 379 -15.11 0.18 -17.06
CA TRP A 379 -14.09 -0.75 -17.58
C TRP A 379 -12.79 -0.02 -17.88
N GLN A 380 -12.86 1.11 -18.59
CA GLN A 380 -11.70 1.93 -18.93
C GLN A 380 -11.01 2.50 -17.69
N ALA A 381 -11.77 2.95 -16.68
CA ALA A 381 -11.23 3.44 -15.41
C ALA A 381 -10.53 2.31 -14.63
N CYS A 382 -11.13 1.12 -14.55
CA CYS A 382 -10.50 -0.07 -13.97
C CYS A 382 -9.17 -0.39 -14.67
N SER A 383 -9.16 -0.47 -16.01
CA SER A 383 -7.94 -0.69 -16.77
C SER A 383 -6.91 0.41 -16.50
N THR A 384 -7.34 1.68 -16.45
CA THR A 384 -6.43 2.82 -16.25
C THR A 384 -5.77 2.82 -14.87
N GLN A 385 -6.51 2.48 -13.81
CA GLN A 385 -5.96 2.41 -12.46
C GLN A 385 -4.93 1.29 -12.32
N ALA A 386 -5.08 0.21 -13.09
CA ALA A 386 -4.24 -0.96 -12.99
C ALA A 386 -2.98 -0.92 -13.90
N ARG A 387 -2.85 0.11 -14.77
CA ARG A 387 -1.72 0.34 -15.69
C ARG A 387 -0.38 0.71 -15.05
N PRO A 388 -0.29 1.65 -14.08
CA PRO A 388 0.99 2.25 -13.68
C PRO A 388 2.01 1.27 -13.09
N GLN A 389 1.54 0.23 -12.39
CA GLN A 389 2.42 -0.75 -11.74
C GLN A 389 3.05 -1.74 -12.74
N LEU A 390 2.36 -2.03 -13.85
CA LEU A 390 2.84 -2.96 -14.86
C LEU A 390 3.69 -2.29 -15.94
N ASP A 391 3.40 -1.02 -16.26
CA ASP A 391 4.17 -0.26 -17.26
C ASP A 391 5.66 -0.08 -16.85
N ALA A 392 5.96 -0.14 -15.55
CA ALA A 392 7.35 -0.10 -15.04
C ALA A 392 8.08 -1.45 -15.16
N LEU A 393 7.36 -2.57 -15.27
CA LEU A 393 7.90 -3.94 -15.21
C LEU A 393 7.81 -4.69 -16.54
N ALA A 394 6.98 -4.23 -17.48
CA ALA A 394 6.68 -4.93 -18.72
C ALA A 394 6.36 -3.96 -19.87
N GLN A 395 6.56 -4.42 -21.11
CA GLN A 395 6.24 -3.62 -22.29
C GLN A 395 4.77 -3.81 -22.69
N ARG A 396 4.00 -2.73 -22.69
CA ARG A 396 2.60 -2.75 -23.17
C ARG A 396 2.54 -2.90 -24.69
N ILE A 397 1.71 -3.81 -25.16
CA ILE A 397 1.30 -3.94 -26.56
C ILE A 397 -0.15 -3.46 -26.64
N ALA A 398 -0.40 -2.39 -27.39
CA ALA A 398 -1.76 -1.92 -27.65
C ALA A 398 -2.40 -2.84 -28.69
N PRO A 399 -3.46 -3.59 -28.34
CA PRO A 399 -3.99 -4.58 -29.26
C PRO A 399 -4.82 -3.91 -30.35
N ALA A 400 -4.29 -3.89 -31.58
CA ALA A 400 -4.98 -3.36 -32.76
C ALA A 400 -5.36 -4.48 -33.74
N ALA A 401 -4.62 -5.58 -33.74
CA ALA A 401 -4.86 -6.71 -34.63
C ALA A 401 -6.19 -7.43 -34.35
N THR A 402 -6.83 -7.90 -35.41
CA THR A 402 -8.09 -8.64 -35.42
C THR A 402 -7.89 -10.08 -35.92
N TRP A 403 -8.93 -10.92 -35.81
CA TRP A 403 -8.87 -12.30 -36.29
C TRP A 403 -8.55 -12.44 -37.77
N ASP A 404 -8.85 -11.43 -38.58
CA ASP A 404 -8.64 -11.43 -40.01
C ASP A 404 -7.16 -11.17 -40.39
N ASP A 405 -6.36 -10.64 -39.46
CA ASP A 405 -4.94 -10.31 -39.66
C ASP A 405 -4.00 -11.51 -39.45
N LEU A 406 -4.53 -12.66 -39.01
CA LEU A 406 -3.75 -13.86 -38.72
C LEU A 406 -4.19 -15.05 -39.57
N VAL A 407 -3.29 -15.47 -40.45
CA VAL A 407 -3.45 -16.68 -41.25
C VAL A 407 -2.85 -17.88 -40.51
N LEU A 408 -3.70 -18.81 -40.09
CA LEU A 408 -3.34 -20.10 -39.49
C LEU A 408 -4.20 -21.23 -40.05
N PRO A 409 -3.76 -22.49 -39.97
CA PRO A 409 -4.64 -23.60 -40.31
C PRO A 409 -5.85 -23.68 -39.35
N ASP A 410 -6.97 -24.19 -39.86
CA ASP A 410 -8.28 -24.14 -39.18
C ASP A 410 -8.25 -24.77 -37.78
N LYS A 411 -7.46 -25.83 -37.61
CA LYS A 411 -7.31 -26.54 -36.34
C LYS A 411 -6.69 -25.65 -35.27
N GLU A 412 -5.56 -25.01 -35.59
CA GLU A 412 -4.82 -24.12 -34.69
C GLU A 412 -5.64 -22.86 -34.39
N MET A 413 -6.34 -22.32 -35.39
CA MET A 413 -7.27 -21.19 -35.23
C MET A 413 -8.45 -21.55 -34.30
N GLY A 414 -8.97 -22.78 -34.38
CA GLY A 414 -9.99 -23.30 -33.47
C GLY A 414 -9.53 -23.27 -32.01
N ILE A 415 -8.31 -23.74 -31.73
CA ILE A 415 -7.74 -23.74 -30.36
C ILE A 415 -7.60 -22.30 -29.83
N LEU A 416 -7.17 -21.33 -30.65
CA LEU A 416 -7.10 -19.92 -30.22
C LEU A 416 -8.49 -19.36 -29.86
N LYS A 417 -9.52 -19.68 -30.63
CA LYS A 417 -10.90 -19.28 -30.32
C LYS A 417 -11.43 -19.96 -29.06
N GLU A 418 -11.03 -21.20 -28.78
CA GLU A 418 -11.32 -21.89 -27.52
C GLU A 418 -10.68 -21.19 -26.32
N VAL A 419 -9.42 -20.75 -26.43
CA VAL A 419 -8.74 -19.95 -25.38
C VAL A 419 -9.56 -18.69 -25.08
N ALA A 420 -9.96 -17.93 -26.11
CA ALA A 420 -10.78 -16.74 -25.94
C ALA A 420 -12.14 -17.04 -25.28
N ALA A 421 -12.79 -18.14 -25.67
CA ALA A 421 -14.06 -18.58 -25.08
C ALA A 421 -13.92 -18.95 -23.61
N HIS A 422 -12.84 -19.65 -23.23
CA HIS A 422 -12.55 -20.01 -21.84
C HIS A 422 -12.36 -18.78 -20.95
N VAL A 423 -11.63 -17.77 -21.42
CA VAL A 423 -11.44 -16.52 -20.65
C VAL A 423 -12.78 -15.79 -20.49
N ARG A 424 -13.58 -15.68 -21.56
CA ARG A 424 -14.88 -15.00 -21.53
C ARG A 424 -15.89 -15.68 -20.61
N GLN A 425 -15.94 -17.01 -20.59
CA GLN A 425 -16.93 -17.78 -19.83
C GLN A 425 -16.46 -18.17 -18.42
N ARG A 426 -15.27 -17.72 -17.99
CA ARG A 426 -14.68 -18.13 -16.70
C ARG A 426 -15.57 -17.83 -15.50
N ALA A 427 -16.20 -16.65 -15.45
CA ALA A 427 -17.04 -16.24 -14.32
C ALA A 427 -18.25 -17.18 -14.18
N LYS A 428 -18.87 -17.53 -15.30
CA LYS A 428 -20.00 -18.47 -15.36
C LYS A 428 -19.60 -19.87 -14.88
N VAL A 429 -18.51 -20.42 -15.42
CA VAL A 429 -18.11 -21.80 -15.10
C VAL A 429 -17.53 -21.92 -13.68
N TYR A 430 -16.65 -20.99 -13.29
CA TYR A 430 -15.95 -21.09 -12.01
C TYR A 430 -16.84 -20.66 -10.84
N GLU A 431 -17.63 -19.61 -10.99
CA GLU A 431 -18.44 -19.07 -9.90
C GLU A 431 -19.88 -19.59 -9.97
N GLN A 432 -20.61 -19.34 -11.07
CA GLN A 432 -22.04 -19.72 -11.13
C GLN A 432 -22.24 -21.23 -11.14
N TRP A 433 -21.38 -21.99 -11.83
CA TRP A 433 -21.42 -23.46 -11.83
C TRP A 433 -20.57 -24.09 -10.72
N GLY A 434 -19.91 -23.27 -9.90
CA GLY A 434 -19.24 -23.69 -8.66
C GLY A 434 -17.96 -24.53 -8.85
N PHE A 435 -17.33 -24.52 -10.03
CA PHE A 435 -16.09 -25.27 -10.25
C PHE A 435 -14.92 -24.77 -9.39
N ALA A 436 -14.91 -23.48 -9.01
CA ALA A 436 -13.90 -22.94 -8.10
C ALA A 436 -14.03 -23.47 -6.66
N GLY A 437 -15.22 -23.90 -6.24
CA GLY A 437 -15.48 -24.42 -4.90
C GLY A 437 -14.87 -25.81 -4.64
N LYS A 438 -14.53 -26.56 -5.70
CA LYS A 438 -13.90 -27.90 -5.61
C LYS A 438 -12.36 -27.85 -5.57
N GLY A 439 -11.77 -26.66 -5.66
CA GLY A 439 -10.33 -26.43 -5.52
C GLY A 439 -9.88 -25.12 -6.18
N GLN A 440 -8.98 -24.39 -5.52
CA GLN A 440 -8.39 -23.15 -6.05
C GLN A 440 -7.24 -23.38 -7.06
N ARG A 441 -6.76 -24.62 -7.19
CA ARG A 441 -5.63 -24.96 -8.08
C ARG A 441 -6.12 -25.14 -9.52
N GLY A 442 -5.45 -24.48 -10.48
CA GLY A 442 -5.71 -24.66 -11.92
C GLY A 442 -6.83 -23.81 -12.49
N LEU A 443 -7.23 -22.74 -11.79
CA LEU A 443 -8.20 -21.77 -12.30
C LEU A 443 -7.58 -20.84 -13.36
N GLY A 444 -6.26 -20.68 -13.34
CA GLY A 444 -5.53 -19.90 -14.34
C GLY A 444 -5.61 -20.51 -15.73
N ILE A 445 -5.66 -19.64 -16.73
CA ILE A 445 -5.67 -20.04 -18.13
C ILE A 445 -4.27 -19.83 -18.68
N SER A 446 -3.53 -20.93 -18.81
CA SER A 446 -2.18 -20.96 -19.38
C SER A 446 -2.20 -21.47 -20.82
N ALA A 447 -1.50 -20.76 -21.71
CA ALA A 447 -1.34 -21.14 -23.11
C ALA A 447 0.14 -21.13 -23.52
N LEU A 448 0.54 -22.09 -24.36
CA LEU A 448 1.87 -22.15 -24.98
C LEU A 448 1.74 -21.97 -26.49
N PHE A 449 2.42 -20.96 -27.02
CA PHE A 449 2.52 -20.67 -28.44
C PHE A 449 3.88 -21.13 -28.95
N ALA A 450 3.90 -22.17 -29.77
CA ALA A 450 5.12 -22.81 -30.22
C ALA A 450 5.26 -22.82 -31.74
N GLY A 451 6.35 -22.27 -32.27
CA GLY A 451 6.62 -22.23 -33.70
C GLY A 451 7.85 -21.40 -34.03
N ALA A 452 8.31 -21.44 -35.27
CA ALA A 452 9.50 -20.70 -35.70
C ALA A 452 9.36 -19.17 -35.46
N SER A 453 10.48 -18.44 -35.46
CA SER A 453 10.41 -16.98 -35.38
C SER A 453 9.64 -16.40 -36.58
N GLY A 454 8.86 -15.35 -36.35
CA GLY A 454 8.08 -14.69 -37.40
C GLY A 454 6.81 -15.40 -37.88
N THR A 455 6.33 -16.46 -37.19
CA THR A 455 5.08 -17.16 -37.56
C THR A 455 3.80 -16.60 -36.93
N GLY A 456 3.86 -15.42 -36.29
CA GLY A 456 2.67 -14.74 -35.76
C GLY A 456 2.29 -15.04 -34.30
N LYS A 457 3.21 -15.61 -33.50
CA LYS A 457 2.96 -15.89 -32.06
C LYS A 457 2.54 -14.64 -31.26
N THR A 458 3.32 -13.56 -31.38
CA THR A 458 3.04 -12.28 -30.71
C THR A 458 1.77 -11.64 -31.25
N LEU A 459 1.54 -11.73 -32.58
CA LEU A 459 0.33 -11.24 -33.23
C LEU A 459 -0.93 -11.97 -32.71
N ALA A 460 -0.86 -13.28 -32.51
CA ALA A 460 -1.98 -14.04 -31.93
C ALA A 460 -2.31 -13.62 -30.49
N ALA A 461 -1.30 -13.29 -29.68
CA ALA A 461 -1.52 -12.74 -28.34
C ALA A 461 -2.20 -11.36 -28.40
N GLU A 462 -1.82 -10.53 -29.36
CA GLU A 462 -2.43 -9.22 -29.62
C GLU A 462 -3.92 -9.37 -30.00
N ILE A 463 -4.23 -10.30 -30.91
CA ILE A 463 -5.60 -10.60 -31.34
C ILE A 463 -6.46 -11.08 -30.17
N LEU A 464 -5.92 -11.94 -29.30
CA LEU A 464 -6.61 -12.36 -28.08
C LEU A 464 -6.88 -11.18 -27.14
N GLY A 465 -5.91 -10.28 -26.96
CA GLY A 465 -6.08 -9.04 -26.21
C GLY A 465 -7.23 -8.19 -26.75
N ASN A 466 -7.24 -7.96 -28.08
CA ASN A 466 -8.29 -7.18 -28.74
C ASN A 466 -9.67 -7.85 -28.59
N ALA A 467 -9.76 -9.15 -28.86
CA ALA A 467 -11.01 -9.92 -28.79
C ALA A 467 -11.59 -10.01 -27.36
N LEU A 468 -10.76 -9.85 -26.34
CA LEU A 468 -11.13 -9.85 -24.92
C LEU A 468 -11.24 -8.44 -24.32
N LYS A 469 -10.86 -7.39 -25.06
CA LYS A 469 -10.73 -6.01 -24.57
C LYS A 469 -9.81 -5.90 -23.35
N LEU A 470 -8.70 -6.63 -23.38
CA LEU A 470 -7.69 -6.68 -22.33
C LEU A 470 -6.36 -6.11 -22.84
N ASP A 471 -5.69 -5.33 -22.00
CA ASP A 471 -4.32 -4.88 -22.27
C ASP A 471 -3.37 -6.10 -22.29
N VAL A 472 -2.42 -6.09 -23.23
CA VAL A 472 -1.40 -7.14 -23.39
C VAL A 472 -0.06 -6.61 -22.91
N TYR A 473 0.56 -7.32 -21.98
CA TYR A 473 1.88 -6.99 -21.44
C TYR A 473 2.90 -8.04 -21.85
N ARG A 474 3.91 -7.62 -22.60
CA ARG A 474 5.05 -8.45 -22.98
C ARG A 474 6.14 -8.38 -21.93
N ILE A 475 6.51 -9.54 -21.41
CA ILE A 475 7.60 -9.75 -20.47
C ILE A 475 8.69 -10.52 -21.20
N ASP A 476 9.85 -9.89 -21.32
CA ASP A 476 11.04 -10.55 -21.84
C ASP A 476 11.70 -11.35 -20.70
N LEU A 477 11.57 -12.68 -20.76
CA LEU A 477 12.14 -13.55 -19.73
C LEU A 477 13.66 -13.48 -19.69
N SER A 478 14.33 -13.16 -20.81
CA SER A 478 15.78 -13.01 -20.85
C SER A 478 16.27 -11.79 -20.06
N ALA A 479 15.46 -10.73 -20.00
CA ALA A 479 15.74 -9.52 -19.22
C ALA A 479 15.44 -9.69 -17.72
N VAL A 480 14.50 -10.58 -17.36
CA VAL A 480 14.08 -10.82 -15.97
C VAL A 480 14.99 -11.81 -15.24
N VAL A 481 15.66 -12.71 -15.99
CA VAL A 481 16.63 -13.68 -15.45
C VAL A 481 17.96 -12.97 -15.21
N SER A 482 18.15 -12.43 -14.00
CA SER A 482 19.42 -11.81 -13.62
C SER A 482 20.48 -12.86 -13.27
N LYS A 483 21.75 -12.48 -13.27
CA LYS A 483 22.88 -13.33 -12.84
C LYS A 483 22.83 -13.67 -11.33
N TYR A 484 21.87 -13.14 -10.58
CA TYR A 484 21.77 -13.25 -9.12
C TYR A 484 20.58 -14.13 -8.71
N ILE A 485 20.89 -15.24 -8.03
CA ILE A 485 19.90 -16.24 -7.56
C ILE A 485 18.87 -15.57 -6.64
N GLY A 486 17.57 -15.73 -6.94
CA GLY A 486 16.44 -15.26 -6.12
C GLY A 486 15.83 -13.91 -6.52
N GLU A 487 16.54 -13.09 -7.29
CA GLU A 487 16.03 -11.83 -7.82
C GLU A 487 14.98 -12.05 -8.92
N THR A 488 15.18 -13.07 -9.76
CA THR A 488 14.21 -13.53 -10.77
C THR A 488 12.86 -13.90 -10.15
N GLU A 489 12.85 -14.62 -9.02
CA GLU A 489 11.60 -14.99 -8.34
C GLU A 489 10.88 -13.74 -7.80
N LYS A 490 11.63 -12.81 -7.20
CA LYS A 490 11.08 -11.54 -6.71
C LYS A 490 10.47 -10.72 -7.85
N ASN A 491 11.16 -10.63 -9.00
CA ASN A 491 10.68 -9.89 -10.16
C ASN A 491 9.44 -10.56 -10.79
N LEU A 492 9.44 -11.88 -10.95
CA LEU A 492 8.26 -12.63 -11.41
C LEU A 492 7.09 -12.46 -10.43
N ARG A 493 7.36 -12.50 -9.13
CA ARG A 493 6.35 -12.24 -8.10
C ARG A 493 5.71 -10.88 -8.31
N LEU A 494 6.51 -9.83 -8.42
CA LEU A 494 6.05 -8.45 -8.66
C LEU A 494 5.22 -8.33 -9.94
N VAL A 495 5.62 -8.98 -11.04
CA VAL A 495 4.86 -8.97 -12.31
C VAL A 495 3.49 -9.62 -12.14
N PHE A 496 3.42 -10.84 -11.61
CA PHE A 496 2.14 -11.52 -11.41
C PHE A 496 1.27 -10.80 -10.39
N ASP A 497 1.89 -10.26 -9.34
CA ASP A 497 1.25 -9.47 -8.31
C ASP A 497 0.60 -8.22 -8.90
N ALA A 498 1.33 -7.44 -9.70
CA ALA A 498 0.80 -6.27 -10.38
C ALA A 498 -0.30 -6.65 -11.41
N ALA A 499 -0.22 -7.83 -12.01
CA ALA A 499 -1.19 -8.33 -12.98
C ALA A 499 -2.49 -8.85 -12.36
N GLU A 500 -2.45 -9.38 -11.13
CA GLU A 500 -3.64 -9.93 -10.46
C GLU A 500 -4.77 -8.90 -10.30
N GLY A 501 -4.43 -7.61 -10.15
CA GLY A 501 -5.42 -6.53 -10.01
C GLY A 501 -6.08 -6.08 -11.31
N SER A 502 -5.44 -6.32 -12.46
CA SER A 502 -5.77 -5.69 -13.74
C SER A 502 -6.43 -6.62 -14.76
N GLY A 503 -6.42 -7.93 -14.53
CA GLY A 503 -7.02 -8.92 -15.43
C GLY A 503 -6.36 -9.00 -16.81
N VAL A 504 -5.10 -8.56 -16.93
CA VAL A 504 -4.37 -8.42 -18.20
C VAL A 504 -3.94 -9.75 -18.82
N VAL A 505 -3.59 -9.70 -20.11
CA VAL A 505 -2.90 -10.80 -20.78
C VAL A 505 -1.40 -10.65 -20.56
N LEU A 506 -0.78 -11.63 -19.90
CA LEU A 506 0.67 -11.70 -19.72
C LEU A 506 1.28 -12.54 -20.84
N LEU A 507 2.12 -11.92 -21.66
CA LEU A 507 2.87 -12.58 -22.74
C LEU A 507 4.33 -12.71 -22.31
N PHE A 508 4.73 -13.91 -21.90
CA PHE A 508 6.11 -14.26 -21.61
C PHE A 508 6.79 -14.70 -22.91
N ASP A 509 7.67 -13.85 -23.43
CA ASP A 509 8.40 -14.11 -24.67
C ASP A 509 9.69 -14.91 -24.39
N GLU A 510 10.13 -15.71 -25.37
CA GLU A 510 11.39 -16.47 -25.32
C GLU A 510 11.51 -17.43 -24.12
N ALA A 511 10.45 -18.19 -23.87
CA ALA A 511 10.42 -19.19 -22.81
C ALA A 511 11.61 -20.19 -22.89
N ASP A 512 12.11 -20.49 -24.08
CA ASP A 512 13.27 -21.37 -24.27
C ASP A 512 14.55 -20.92 -23.55
N ALA A 513 14.70 -19.63 -23.24
CA ALA A 513 15.80 -19.14 -22.40
C ALA A 513 15.76 -19.73 -20.97
N LEU A 514 14.56 -19.98 -20.44
CA LEU A 514 14.34 -20.63 -19.14
C LEU A 514 14.30 -22.16 -19.24
N PHE A 515 13.78 -22.70 -20.34
CA PHE A 515 13.42 -24.13 -20.46
C PHE A 515 14.33 -24.98 -21.36
N GLY A 516 15.47 -24.44 -21.82
CA GLY A 516 16.42 -25.20 -22.66
C GLY A 516 16.79 -26.56 -22.06
N LYS A 517 16.84 -27.62 -22.88
CA LYS A 517 17.24 -28.99 -22.46
C LYS A 517 18.57 -28.91 -21.72
N ARG A 518 18.56 -29.08 -20.40
CA ARG A 518 19.78 -29.27 -19.64
C ARG A 518 20.07 -30.76 -19.56
N THR A 519 21.22 -31.12 -20.12
CA THR A 519 21.90 -32.39 -19.91
C THR A 519 22.09 -32.68 -18.43
N GLU A 520 22.12 -33.96 -18.09
CA GLU A 520 22.28 -34.55 -16.75
C GLU A 520 22.99 -33.67 -15.71
N VAL A 521 22.30 -33.53 -14.56
CA VAL A 521 22.70 -32.83 -13.33
C VAL A 521 24.18 -33.07 -12.99
N LYS A 522 25.00 -32.02 -13.04
CA LYS A 522 26.35 -32.03 -12.44
C LYS A 522 26.66 -30.87 -11.50
N ASP A 523 25.93 -29.75 -11.52
CA ASP A 523 26.26 -28.56 -10.69
C ASP A 523 25.10 -28.01 -9.83
N SER A 524 25.46 -27.29 -8.76
CA SER A 524 24.54 -26.60 -7.85
C SER A 524 23.71 -25.51 -8.53
N HIS A 525 24.22 -24.90 -9.61
CA HIS A 525 23.56 -23.86 -10.38
C HIS A 525 22.31 -24.38 -11.14
N ASP A 526 22.30 -25.65 -11.55
CA ASP A 526 21.17 -26.27 -12.26
C ASP A 526 19.97 -26.56 -11.37
N ARG A 527 20.20 -26.72 -10.06
CA ARG A 527 19.10 -26.88 -9.08
C ARG A 527 18.29 -25.59 -8.91
N HIS A 528 18.93 -24.42 -9.03
CA HIS A 528 18.26 -23.12 -8.85
C HIS A 528 17.36 -22.75 -10.04
N ALA A 529 17.76 -23.06 -11.27
CA ALA A 529 16.93 -22.81 -12.45
C ALA A 529 15.63 -23.65 -12.47
N ASN A 530 15.67 -24.89 -11.97
CA ASN A 530 14.48 -25.73 -11.83
C ASN A 530 13.46 -25.17 -10.82
N LEU A 531 13.93 -24.47 -9.78
CA LEU A 531 13.05 -23.80 -8.81
C LEU A 531 12.35 -22.59 -9.44
N GLU A 532 13.06 -21.79 -10.22
CA GLU A 532 12.49 -20.61 -10.92
C GLU A 532 11.42 -21.01 -11.95
N VAL A 533 11.68 -22.06 -12.74
CA VAL A 533 10.72 -22.66 -13.66
C VAL A 533 9.48 -23.20 -12.92
N SER A 534 9.70 -23.90 -11.81
CA SER A 534 8.61 -24.45 -11.01
C SER A 534 7.74 -23.35 -10.40
N TYR A 535 8.36 -22.25 -9.97
CA TYR A 535 7.69 -21.06 -9.46
C TYR A 535 6.85 -20.37 -10.54
N LEU A 536 7.44 -20.11 -11.72
CA LEU A 536 6.73 -19.51 -12.85
C LEU A 536 5.46 -20.31 -13.21
N LEU A 537 5.59 -21.64 -13.34
CA LEU A 537 4.45 -22.52 -13.62
C LEU A 537 3.39 -22.48 -12.52
N GLN A 538 3.80 -22.52 -11.25
CA GLN A 538 2.89 -22.44 -10.13
C GLN A 538 2.12 -21.10 -10.14
N ARG A 539 2.81 -19.99 -10.43
CA ARG A 539 2.17 -18.68 -10.52
C ARG A 539 1.24 -18.57 -11.73
N MET A 540 1.60 -19.14 -12.88
CA MET A 540 0.71 -19.20 -14.05
C MET A 540 -0.57 -20.01 -13.78
N GLU A 541 -0.50 -21.09 -13.00
CA GLU A 541 -1.68 -21.89 -12.60
C GLU A 541 -2.58 -21.16 -11.60
N ALA A 542 -2.00 -20.32 -10.75
CA ALA A 542 -2.71 -19.52 -9.75
C ALA A 542 -3.27 -18.21 -10.34
N TYR A 543 -2.59 -17.64 -11.34
CA TYR A 543 -2.96 -16.37 -11.94
C TYR A 543 -4.33 -16.46 -12.59
N ARG A 544 -5.28 -15.63 -12.13
CA ARG A 544 -6.67 -15.68 -12.60
C ARG A 544 -6.86 -15.16 -14.03
N GLY A 545 -5.87 -14.44 -14.58
CA GLY A 545 -5.88 -13.94 -15.95
C GLY A 545 -5.37 -14.94 -16.99
N LEU A 546 -5.07 -14.44 -18.19
CA LEU A 546 -4.52 -15.23 -19.29
C LEU A 546 -3.00 -15.07 -19.31
N ALA A 547 -2.26 -16.17 -19.12
CA ALA A 547 -0.80 -16.20 -19.23
C ALA A 547 -0.38 -17.02 -20.47
N ILE A 548 0.33 -16.37 -21.38
CA ILE A 548 0.79 -16.92 -22.65
C ILE A 548 2.30 -17.02 -22.62
N LEU A 549 2.83 -18.20 -22.90
CA LEU A 549 4.26 -18.44 -23.13
C LEU A 549 4.51 -18.57 -24.63
N THR A 550 5.54 -17.91 -25.16
CA THR A 550 6.01 -18.16 -26.53
C THR A 550 7.31 -18.96 -26.50
N THR A 551 7.50 -19.86 -27.46
CA THR A 551 8.79 -20.52 -27.66
C THR A 551 9.05 -20.81 -29.13
N ASN A 552 10.32 -20.75 -29.51
CA ASN A 552 10.77 -21.18 -30.83
C ASN A 552 11.07 -22.69 -30.91
N LEU A 553 11.33 -23.33 -29.76
CA LEU A 553 11.87 -24.69 -29.67
C LEU A 553 10.96 -25.62 -28.86
N LYS A 554 9.81 -26.03 -29.42
CA LYS A 554 8.90 -26.97 -28.71
C LYS A 554 9.60 -28.25 -28.24
N ALA A 555 10.56 -28.76 -29.02
CA ALA A 555 11.25 -30.02 -28.75
C ALA A 555 12.21 -29.97 -27.56
N SER A 556 12.54 -28.79 -27.03
CA SER A 556 13.36 -28.64 -25.81
C SER A 556 12.54 -28.75 -24.52
N LEU A 557 11.22 -28.60 -24.58
CA LEU A 557 10.34 -28.64 -23.41
C LEU A 557 10.08 -30.09 -22.95
N ASP A 558 10.17 -30.31 -21.64
CA ASP A 558 9.85 -31.61 -21.02
C ASP A 558 8.33 -31.90 -21.03
N GLN A 559 7.95 -33.18 -21.04
CA GLN A 559 6.55 -33.60 -20.94
C GLN A 559 5.90 -33.18 -19.62
N ALA A 560 6.64 -33.14 -18.51
CA ALA A 560 6.09 -32.69 -17.23
C ALA A 560 5.59 -31.24 -17.30
N PHE A 561 6.28 -30.38 -18.06
CA PHE A 561 5.90 -29.00 -18.31
C PHE A 561 4.61 -28.91 -19.14
N LEU A 562 4.57 -29.63 -20.26
CA LEU A 562 3.41 -29.62 -21.17
C LEU A 562 2.12 -30.07 -20.48
N ARG A 563 2.19 -30.96 -19.48
CA ARG A 563 1.02 -31.41 -18.70
C ARG A 563 0.40 -30.32 -17.81
N ARG A 564 1.16 -29.29 -17.45
CA ARG A 564 0.71 -28.17 -16.60
C ARG A 564 0.13 -27.01 -17.41
N ILE A 565 0.32 -27.03 -18.73
CA ILE A 565 -0.20 -26.01 -19.64
C ILE A 565 -1.53 -26.46 -20.20
N ARG A 566 -2.55 -25.61 -20.10
CA ARG A 566 -3.91 -25.96 -20.50
C ARG A 566 -4.09 -26.01 -22.01
N PHE A 567 -3.50 -25.06 -22.73
CA PHE A 567 -3.62 -24.95 -24.18
C PHE A 567 -2.25 -24.92 -24.85
N VAL A 568 -2.05 -25.72 -25.89
CA VAL A 568 -0.83 -25.71 -26.70
C VAL A 568 -1.21 -25.42 -28.14
N VAL A 569 -0.85 -24.23 -28.62
CA VAL A 569 -1.10 -23.79 -29.99
C VAL A 569 0.20 -23.89 -30.78
N GLN A 570 0.17 -24.65 -31.87
CA GLN A 570 1.30 -24.74 -32.80
C GLN A 570 1.16 -23.66 -33.87
N PHE A 571 2.27 -23.03 -34.21
CA PHE A 571 2.37 -22.06 -35.29
C PHE A 571 3.27 -22.67 -36.36
N PRO A 572 2.70 -23.54 -37.23
CA PRO A 572 3.47 -24.21 -38.27
C PRO A 572 4.03 -23.20 -39.27
N PHE A 573 5.05 -23.62 -40.01
CA PHE A 573 5.53 -22.82 -41.12
C PHE A 573 4.45 -22.73 -42.21
N PRO A 574 4.11 -21.53 -42.71
CA PRO A 574 2.97 -21.37 -43.61
C PRO A 574 3.26 -22.03 -44.97
N ASP A 575 2.26 -22.69 -45.55
CA ASP A 575 2.34 -23.26 -46.90
C ASP A 575 2.24 -22.17 -48.00
N ALA A 576 2.37 -22.55 -49.27
CA ALA A 576 2.34 -21.59 -50.37
C ALA A 576 1.00 -20.84 -50.51
N ALA A 577 -0.12 -21.49 -50.21
CA ALA A 577 -1.44 -20.87 -50.28
C ALA A 577 -1.63 -19.88 -49.11
N GLN A 578 -1.22 -20.26 -47.91
CA GLN A 578 -1.21 -19.41 -46.72
C GLN A 578 -0.30 -18.19 -46.90
N ARG A 579 0.90 -18.38 -47.46
CA ARG A 579 1.80 -17.25 -47.77
C ARG A 579 1.20 -16.31 -48.81
N ALA A 580 0.53 -16.83 -49.84
CA ALA A 580 -0.19 -15.99 -50.80
C ALA A 580 -1.29 -15.14 -50.13
N GLU A 581 -1.99 -15.71 -49.13
CA GLU A 581 -2.97 -14.96 -48.34
C GLU A 581 -2.32 -13.88 -47.48
N ILE A 582 -1.22 -14.22 -46.78
CA ILE A 582 -0.44 -13.23 -46.02
C ILE A 582 -0.01 -12.07 -46.93
N TRP A 583 0.44 -12.35 -48.15
CA TRP A 583 0.79 -11.31 -49.14
C TRP A 583 -0.38 -10.42 -49.58
N ARG A 584 -1.63 -10.92 -49.56
CA ARG A 584 -2.81 -10.10 -49.85
C ARG A 584 -3.11 -9.12 -48.72
N GLN A 585 -2.86 -9.53 -47.48
CA GLN A 585 -3.21 -8.79 -46.27
C GLN A 585 -2.09 -7.84 -45.80
N VAL A 586 -0.84 -8.06 -46.23
CA VAL A 586 0.33 -7.30 -45.72
C VAL A 586 0.31 -5.82 -46.11
N PHE A 587 -0.34 -5.45 -47.21
CA PHE A 587 -0.38 -4.09 -47.71
C PHE A 587 -1.60 -3.33 -47.18
N PRO A 588 -1.43 -2.15 -46.57
CA PRO A 588 -2.54 -1.27 -46.24
C PRO A 588 -3.37 -0.89 -47.46
N ALA A 589 -4.68 -0.63 -47.26
CA ALA A 589 -5.61 -0.29 -48.33
C ALA A 589 -5.26 0.98 -49.14
N GLN A 590 -4.43 1.87 -48.58
CA GLN A 590 -3.97 3.11 -49.23
C GLN A 590 -2.71 2.91 -50.08
N THR A 591 -2.11 1.73 -50.05
CA THR A 591 -0.84 1.47 -50.75
C THR A 591 -1.10 1.41 -52.26
N PRO A 592 -0.36 2.16 -53.09
CA PRO A 592 -0.47 2.06 -54.53
C PRO A 592 0.19 0.76 -55.01
N LEU A 593 -0.63 -0.18 -55.50
CA LEU A 593 -0.18 -1.49 -55.96
C LEU A 593 -0.41 -1.63 -57.46
N ALA A 594 0.63 -2.03 -58.19
CA ALA A 594 0.48 -2.53 -59.55
C ALA A 594 -0.19 -3.93 -59.52
N THR A 595 -0.40 -4.56 -60.68
CA THR A 595 -0.91 -5.94 -60.73
C THR A 595 0.11 -6.92 -60.13
N LEU A 596 -0.13 -7.36 -58.89
CA LEU A 596 0.71 -8.33 -58.19
C LEU A 596 0.20 -9.76 -58.38
N ASP A 597 1.14 -10.69 -58.57
CA ASP A 597 0.84 -12.13 -58.67
C ASP A 597 1.10 -12.82 -57.32
N TYR A 598 0.08 -12.83 -56.46
CA TYR A 598 0.15 -13.44 -55.12
C TYR A 598 0.48 -14.94 -55.16
N GLY A 599 0.12 -15.65 -56.23
CA GLY A 599 0.47 -17.07 -56.40
C GLY A 599 1.97 -17.27 -56.59
N LYS A 600 2.64 -16.36 -57.29
CA LYS A 600 4.11 -16.33 -57.40
C LYS A 600 4.76 -15.86 -56.10
N LEU A 601 4.22 -14.83 -55.44
CA LEU A 601 4.74 -14.35 -54.16
C LEU A 601 4.69 -15.42 -53.06
N GLY A 602 3.64 -16.24 -53.05
CA GLY A 602 3.48 -17.38 -52.15
C GLY A 602 4.55 -18.48 -52.32
N ARG A 603 5.34 -18.48 -53.40
CA ARG A 603 6.44 -19.44 -53.59
C ARG A 603 7.65 -19.15 -52.70
N LEU A 604 7.83 -17.90 -52.25
CA LEU A 604 8.93 -17.54 -51.35
C LEU A 604 8.82 -18.31 -50.04
N ASN A 605 9.84 -19.10 -49.70
CA ASN A 605 9.83 -19.95 -48.52
C ASN A 605 10.27 -19.19 -47.25
N VAL A 606 9.49 -18.18 -46.87
CA VAL A 606 9.74 -17.31 -45.71
C VAL A 606 8.52 -17.24 -44.79
N PRO A 607 8.70 -17.00 -43.47
CA PRO A 607 7.59 -16.84 -42.54
C PRO A 607 6.95 -15.44 -42.70
N GLY A 608 5.76 -15.26 -42.12
CA GLY A 608 4.96 -14.04 -42.27
C GLY A 608 5.68 -12.75 -41.83
N GLY A 609 6.51 -12.82 -40.78
CA GLY A 609 7.33 -11.68 -40.33
C GLY A 609 8.29 -11.18 -41.41
N ASN A 610 8.94 -12.09 -42.14
CA ASN A 610 9.80 -11.72 -43.26
C ASN A 610 9.01 -11.23 -44.47
N ILE A 611 7.81 -11.78 -44.74
CA ILE A 611 6.91 -11.25 -45.77
C ILE A 611 6.61 -9.78 -45.52
N ARG A 612 6.28 -9.42 -44.26
CA ARG A 612 6.06 -8.03 -43.84
C ARG A 612 7.29 -7.15 -44.06
N ASN A 613 8.48 -7.62 -43.70
CA ASN A 613 9.72 -6.89 -43.93
C ASN A 613 9.97 -6.65 -45.43
N ILE A 614 9.77 -7.67 -46.26
CA ILE A 614 9.95 -7.56 -47.72
C ILE A 614 8.94 -6.57 -48.30
N ALA A 615 7.66 -6.66 -47.91
CA ALA A 615 6.62 -5.76 -48.37
C ALA A 615 6.92 -4.29 -48.01
N LEU A 616 7.34 -4.03 -46.77
CA LEU A 616 7.71 -2.70 -46.30
C LEU A 616 8.93 -2.14 -47.05
N ASN A 617 9.97 -2.97 -47.23
CA ASN A 617 11.19 -2.55 -47.92
C ASN A 617 10.92 -2.30 -49.43
N ALA A 618 10.04 -3.10 -50.05
CA ALA A 618 9.59 -2.86 -51.41
C ALA A 618 8.78 -1.56 -51.55
N ALA A 619 7.98 -1.20 -50.54
CA ALA A 619 7.28 0.08 -50.51
C ALA A 619 8.25 1.27 -50.48
N PHE A 620 9.33 1.19 -49.69
CA PHE A 620 10.37 2.23 -49.70
C PHE A 620 11.09 2.35 -51.04
N LEU A 621 11.41 1.22 -51.69
CA LEU A 621 12.02 1.22 -53.03
C LEU A 621 11.10 1.83 -54.09
N ALA A 622 9.81 1.51 -54.04
CA ALA A 622 8.82 2.07 -54.95
C ALA A 622 8.61 3.58 -54.72
N ALA A 623 8.60 4.01 -53.46
CA ALA A 623 8.47 5.41 -53.09
C ALA A 623 9.69 6.25 -53.52
N ASP A 624 10.91 5.74 -53.38
CA ASP A 624 12.14 6.41 -53.86
C ASP A 624 12.14 6.58 -55.39
N ALA A 625 11.50 5.65 -56.11
CA ALA A 625 11.33 5.69 -57.56
C ALA A 625 10.08 6.47 -58.02
N ASP A 626 9.29 7.04 -57.11
CA ASP A 626 7.98 7.66 -57.38
C ASP A 626 7.02 6.75 -58.20
N GLN A 627 6.99 5.46 -57.89
CA GLN A 627 6.23 4.43 -58.61
C GLN A 627 5.32 3.62 -57.69
N GLU A 628 4.33 2.94 -58.29
CA GLU A 628 3.52 1.95 -57.60
C GLU A 628 4.36 0.71 -57.24
N ILE A 629 3.95 -0.03 -56.20
CA ILE A 629 4.65 -1.27 -55.82
C ILE A 629 4.39 -2.33 -56.89
N ALA A 630 5.46 -2.79 -57.52
CA ALA A 630 5.44 -3.80 -58.58
C ALA A 630 6.38 -4.97 -58.26
N MET A 631 6.26 -6.05 -59.02
CA MET A 631 7.08 -7.26 -58.86
C MET A 631 8.60 -7.02 -58.85
N PRO A 632 9.19 -6.07 -59.63
CA PRO A 632 10.62 -5.76 -59.56
C PRO A 632 11.08 -5.23 -58.19
N HIS A 633 10.28 -4.35 -57.57
CA HIS A 633 10.56 -3.81 -56.24
C HIS A 633 10.54 -4.92 -55.18
N LEU A 634 9.56 -5.83 -55.27
CA LEU A 634 9.45 -6.99 -54.39
C LEU A 634 10.61 -7.97 -54.58
N LEU A 635 11.07 -8.18 -55.81
CA LEU A 635 12.25 -9.01 -56.09
C LEU A 635 13.51 -8.44 -55.44
N GLN A 636 13.76 -7.13 -55.62
CA GLN A 636 14.91 -6.48 -55.02
C GLN A 636 14.87 -6.55 -53.49
N ALA A 637 13.71 -6.26 -52.90
CA ALA A 637 13.50 -6.38 -51.46
C ALA A 637 13.68 -7.83 -50.95
N ALA A 638 13.16 -8.82 -51.67
CA ALA A 638 13.31 -10.24 -51.32
C ALA A 638 14.78 -10.68 -51.36
N ARG A 639 15.56 -10.24 -52.36
CA ARG A 639 17.01 -10.49 -52.41
C ARG A 639 17.74 -9.93 -51.19
N SER A 640 17.43 -8.68 -50.81
CA SER A 640 18.03 -8.05 -49.63
C SER A 640 17.66 -8.78 -48.33
N GLU A 641 16.43 -9.26 -48.18
CA GLU A 641 16.01 -10.00 -46.99
C GLU A 641 16.62 -11.41 -46.94
N TYR A 642 16.71 -12.12 -48.07
CA TYR A 642 17.36 -13.42 -48.15
C TYR A 642 18.87 -13.35 -47.85
N LEU A 643 19.54 -12.25 -48.27
CA LEU A 643 20.93 -11.98 -47.89
C LEU A 643 21.08 -11.81 -46.38
N LYS A 644 20.17 -11.11 -45.70
CA LYS A 644 20.18 -11.01 -44.21
C LYS A 644 19.94 -12.35 -43.52
N LEU A 645 19.17 -13.23 -44.15
CA LEU A 645 18.90 -14.58 -43.65
C LEU A 645 20.02 -15.58 -43.99
N GLU A 646 21.10 -15.13 -44.64
CA GLU A 646 22.20 -15.97 -45.12
C GLU A 646 21.72 -17.17 -45.97
N ARG A 647 20.61 -16.99 -46.70
CA ARG A 647 19.99 -18.02 -47.55
C ARG A 647 20.02 -17.61 -49.02
N PRO A 648 20.43 -18.50 -49.93
CA PRO A 648 20.35 -18.21 -51.36
C PRO A 648 18.89 -18.20 -51.83
N LEU A 649 18.50 -17.16 -52.55
CA LEU A 649 17.20 -17.09 -53.24
C LEU A 649 17.27 -17.99 -54.48
N THR A 650 16.40 -18.99 -54.58
CA THR A 650 16.47 -19.96 -55.69
C THR A 650 15.68 -19.50 -56.91
N ASP A 651 16.15 -19.84 -58.11
CA ASP A 651 15.45 -19.50 -59.36
C ASP A 651 14.02 -20.05 -59.42
N THR A 652 13.75 -21.16 -58.72
CA THR A 652 12.41 -21.76 -58.59
C THR A 652 11.43 -20.90 -57.80
N GLU A 653 11.90 -20.14 -56.82
CA GLU A 653 11.08 -19.25 -55.99
C GLU A 653 10.70 -17.97 -56.74
N VAL A 654 11.57 -17.51 -57.64
CA VAL A 654 11.44 -16.22 -58.35
C VAL A 654 11.04 -16.35 -59.81
N LYS A 655 10.88 -17.58 -60.32
CA LYS A 655 10.60 -17.82 -61.73
C LYS A 655 9.37 -17.04 -62.22
N GLY A 656 9.59 -16.13 -63.18
CA GLY A 656 8.54 -15.35 -63.84
C GLY A 656 8.07 -14.10 -63.08
N TRP A 657 8.89 -13.54 -62.19
CA TRP A 657 8.63 -12.26 -61.52
C TRP A 657 8.98 -11.03 -62.38
N VAL A 658 9.91 -11.19 -63.34
CA VAL A 658 10.35 -10.17 -64.30
C VAL A 658 10.31 -10.75 -65.70
#